data_AF-A0A1G0E6Y8-F1
#
_entry.id   AF-A0A1G0E6Y8-F1
#
_cell.length_a   1.000
_cell.length_b   1.000
_cell.length_c   1.000
_cell.angle_alpha   90.00
_cell.angle_beta   90.00
_cell.angle_gamma   90.00
#
_symmetry.space_group_name_H-M   'P 1'
#
loop_
_entity.id
_entity.type
_entity.pdbx_description
1 polymer ?
#
loop_
_entity_poly.entity_id
_entity_poly.type
_entity_poly.pdbx_seq_one_letter_code
_entity_poly.pdbx_strand_id
1 'polypeptide(L)'
;MMNNFTFTMREKNSYDYVYIDENNQVHLLCPLIGGDTIGLDNTCKSTKEICQFFGTGTGIDPNKTAVAILTTYRSDLENDIALLQPLQTLTDDGKKLLQEKIDRLEQINKYLVSVKKVLSQNNQIANNMHGISGRYPSEIRKLLEQQTNCLSILLSPKEPDPVLNGAGYVFRMQRKKQDLYGRLVANDISGEALREEFSSDIIINTAGAKDELLKKIKDNWPDDITFDANFDDFMSKVRAALQKNIKEQTGQDIDLSQSQQGEEVNKGYFATILGIEENDTVSPSDVASYILSACISDDFWKNLSSGPFVDAAALPDATRPEKLSILTQFFLAEVNVFCFAQKKSTQNFGAVLDANTNQIRTLLATTIKNALKENQNIEESLIACINKNQTIFGLSEEITKEEAKKIIDRFNIDYRTVSDSPHMDEFILFLPEATGEFVTHKNRISFLFSHFTPDDDFSKKHLTAFSARKGNRLSHTNNIVNNGALNKQELSDEQLVDILKNNPSTLAKMLLQDDNFSHLSSDAITAIRYSPFWDGLKKAVDSLTKNNQNLQTKFYDKFSSTSLTSIKKFIDENTWLDKATLITLLSHNSKSNLTTQEKNSNRKILLERIRKEPTNWTVRILSFMASYKWTAGIATYILSKGDKKNKELYGKPKIIAIAPPIVVEGKDSSVISDALKKEGPVQKKVLQKTNPENTTQNVPQKMTPVSASWITSSSGTKTKNPSAP
;
A
#
# COMPACT_ATOMS: atom_id res chain seq x y z
N MET A 1 -3.34 -33.50 18.05
CA MET A 1 -3.45 -32.23 17.29
C MET A 1 -3.54 -32.62 15.83
N MET A 2 -4.64 -32.28 15.14
CA MET A 2 -4.75 -32.50 13.70
C MET A 2 -3.79 -31.54 13.00
N ASN A 3 -2.92 -32.05 12.13
CA ASN A 3 -2.03 -31.21 11.34
C ASN A 3 -2.84 -30.63 10.17
N ASN A 4 -3.25 -29.37 10.27
CA ASN A 4 -3.95 -28.71 9.18
C ASN A 4 -2.96 -28.19 8.14
N PHE A 5 -3.26 -28.37 6.86
CA PHE A 5 -2.52 -27.76 5.76
C PHE A 5 -2.88 -26.28 5.68
N THR A 6 -1.88 -25.41 5.79
CA THR A 6 -2.06 -23.97 5.63
C THR A 6 -1.54 -23.54 4.27
N PHE A 7 -2.33 -22.72 3.56
CA PHE A 7 -1.84 -21.99 2.39
C PHE A 7 -2.07 -20.50 2.55
N THR A 8 -1.24 -19.70 1.87
CA THR A 8 -1.24 -18.24 1.99
C THR A 8 -1.85 -17.60 0.74
N MET A 9 -2.71 -16.61 0.94
CA MET A 9 -3.26 -15.77 -0.13
C MET A 9 -2.21 -14.80 -0.68
N ARG A 10 -2.30 -14.46 -1.97
CA ARG A 10 -1.37 -13.58 -2.68
C ARG A 10 -1.71 -12.11 -2.55
N GLU A 11 -2.98 -11.77 -2.37
CA GLU A 11 -3.40 -10.39 -2.18
C GLU A 11 -2.61 -9.75 -1.02
N LYS A 12 -1.89 -8.67 -1.33
CA LYS A 12 -1.07 -7.94 -0.38
C LYS A 12 -1.93 -6.93 0.38
N ASN A 13 -1.55 -6.64 1.62
CA ASN A 13 -2.18 -5.58 2.40
C ASN A 13 -1.81 -4.16 1.94
N SER A 14 -0.94 -4.00 0.95
CA SER A 14 -0.52 -2.71 0.43
C SER A 14 -0.11 -2.82 -1.04
N TYR A 15 -0.74 -1.98 -1.87
CA TYR A 15 -0.36 -1.72 -3.26
C TYR A 15 -0.18 -0.21 -3.40
N ASP A 16 0.71 0.25 -4.27
CA ASP A 16 0.87 1.69 -4.50
C ASP A 16 -0.41 2.28 -5.12
N TYR A 17 -0.71 3.53 -4.76
CA TYR A 17 -1.91 4.27 -5.16
C TYR A 17 -3.25 3.70 -4.68
N VAL A 18 -3.29 2.53 -4.04
CA VAL A 18 -4.55 1.85 -3.69
C VAL A 18 -4.84 1.97 -2.20
N TYR A 19 -5.95 2.65 -1.90
CA TYR A 19 -6.57 2.67 -0.58
C TYR A 19 -7.90 1.91 -0.60
N ILE A 20 -8.20 1.16 0.45
CA ILE A 20 -9.47 0.42 0.57
C ILE A 20 -10.13 0.85 1.87
N ASP A 21 -11.38 1.33 1.76
CA ASP A 21 -12.12 1.79 2.92
C ASP A 21 -12.79 0.66 3.71
N GLU A 22 -13.44 1.02 4.82
CA GLU A 22 -14.14 0.10 5.72
C GLU A 22 -15.32 -0.65 5.07
N ASN A 23 -15.80 -0.18 3.91
CA ASN A 23 -16.89 -0.78 3.15
C ASN A 23 -16.41 -1.61 1.95
N ASN A 24 -15.12 -2.00 1.93
CA ASN A 24 -14.50 -2.74 0.85
C ASN A 24 -14.52 -2.00 -0.51
N GLN A 25 -14.59 -0.66 -0.49
CA GLN A 25 -14.47 0.13 -1.71
C GLN A 25 -13.00 0.46 -1.98
N VAL A 26 -12.58 0.18 -3.20
CA VAL A 26 -11.24 0.46 -3.70
C VAL A 26 -11.20 1.91 -4.17
N HIS A 27 -10.24 2.67 -3.69
CA HIS A 27 -9.99 4.06 -4.08
C HIS A 27 -8.62 4.13 -4.75
N LEU A 28 -8.61 4.49 -6.03
CA LEU A 28 -7.36 4.75 -6.76
C LEU A 28 -6.94 6.21 -6.56
N LEU A 29 -5.86 6.41 -5.82
CA LEU A 29 -5.32 7.72 -5.49
C LEU A 29 -4.29 8.16 -6.53
N CYS A 30 -4.60 9.22 -7.25
CA CYS A 30 -3.67 9.86 -8.17
C CYS A 30 -2.76 10.79 -7.35
N PRO A 31 -1.43 10.57 -7.31
CA PRO A 31 -0.53 11.42 -6.58
C PRO A 31 -0.38 12.76 -7.32
N LEU A 32 -0.62 13.86 -6.62
CA LEU A 32 -0.30 15.19 -7.11
C LEU A 32 1.22 15.38 -7.04
N ILE A 33 1.78 15.18 -5.83
CA ILE A 33 3.17 15.48 -5.51
C ILE A 33 3.65 14.68 -4.30
N GLY A 34 4.96 14.42 -4.23
CA GLY A 34 5.56 13.81 -3.05
C GLY A 34 5.55 14.77 -1.87
N GLY A 35 5.32 14.26 -0.67
CA GLY A 35 5.23 15.06 0.55
C GLY A 35 4.10 14.66 1.48
N ASP A 36 4.09 15.26 2.66
CA ASP A 36 3.04 15.07 3.65
C ASP A 36 2.21 16.35 3.82
N THR A 37 2.73 17.35 4.55
CA THR A 37 2.08 18.66 4.73
C THR A 37 2.49 19.70 3.69
N ILE A 38 3.62 19.47 3.01
CA ILE A 38 4.15 20.31 1.94
C ILE A 38 4.70 19.46 0.79
N GLY A 39 4.49 19.92 -0.44
CA GLY A 39 5.06 19.31 -1.64
C GLY A 39 6.58 19.47 -1.70
N LEU A 40 7.30 18.37 -1.93
CA LEU A 40 8.77 18.32 -1.99
C LEU A 40 9.33 18.65 -3.38
N ASP A 41 8.60 18.25 -4.40
CA ASP A 41 8.88 18.67 -5.77
C ASP A 41 8.22 20.03 -5.98
N ASN A 42 8.82 20.92 -6.76
CA ASN A 42 8.17 22.14 -7.20
C ASN A 42 8.66 22.50 -8.60
N THR A 43 8.12 23.60 -9.15
CA THR A 43 8.53 24.14 -10.46
C THR A 43 8.54 23.08 -11.57
N CYS A 44 9.69 22.79 -12.16
CA CYS A 44 9.88 21.83 -13.25
C CYS A 44 9.72 20.35 -12.83
N LYS A 45 9.73 20.05 -11.53
CA LYS A 45 9.59 18.68 -11.00
C LYS A 45 8.18 18.37 -10.50
N SER A 46 7.29 19.35 -10.43
CA SER A 46 5.93 19.19 -9.89
C SER A 46 5.14 18.05 -10.56
N THR A 47 5.33 17.80 -11.86
CA THR A 47 4.57 16.76 -12.60
C THR A 47 5.11 15.34 -12.45
N LYS A 48 6.22 15.13 -11.73
CA LYS A 48 6.95 13.85 -11.69
C LYS A 48 6.11 12.68 -11.18
N GLU A 49 5.37 12.86 -10.08
CA GLU A 49 4.54 11.78 -9.51
C GLU A 49 3.38 11.39 -10.45
N ILE A 50 2.75 12.37 -11.10
CA ILE A 50 1.68 12.12 -12.09
C ILE A 50 2.24 11.41 -13.33
N CYS A 51 3.41 11.82 -13.81
CA CYS A 51 4.13 11.17 -14.89
C CYS A 51 4.40 9.68 -14.56
N GLN A 52 4.87 9.40 -13.34
CA GLN A 52 5.08 8.03 -12.85
C GLN A 52 3.76 7.24 -12.73
N PHE A 53 2.68 7.88 -12.28
CA PHE A 53 1.37 7.24 -12.17
C PHE A 53 0.84 6.81 -13.55
N PHE A 54 0.86 7.70 -14.55
CA PHE A 54 0.35 7.43 -15.88
C PHE A 54 1.31 6.65 -16.78
N GLY A 55 2.58 6.51 -16.40
CA GLY A 55 3.58 5.86 -17.24
C GLY A 55 4.08 6.74 -18.38
N THR A 56 4.02 8.05 -18.21
CA THR A 56 4.33 9.02 -19.25
C THR A 56 5.59 9.80 -18.83
N GLY A 57 6.58 9.93 -19.71
CA GLY A 57 7.75 10.80 -19.50
C GLY A 57 9.09 10.09 -19.46
N THR A 58 10.14 10.84 -19.14
CA THR A 58 11.51 10.33 -19.06
C THR A 58 11.82 9.81 -17.65
N GLY A 59 12.59 8.72 -17.56
CA GLY A 59 13.02 8.16 -16.27
C GLY A 59 11.93 7.46 -15.46
N ILE A 60 10.80 7.10 -16.08
CA ILE A 60 9.69 6.40 -15.44
C ILE A 60 10.01 4.92 -15.25
N ASP A 61 9.69 4.39 -14.07
CA ASP A 61 9.72 2.95 -13.83
C ASP A 61 8.41 2.32 -14.34
N PRO A 62 8.43 1.51 -15.41
CA PRO A 62 7.21 0.94 -15.99
C PRO A 62 6.47 0.01 -15.02
N ASN A 63 7.18 -0.57 -14.03
CA ASN A 63 6.61 -1.48 -13.04
C ASN A 63 5.89 -0.74 -11.90
N LYS A 64 6.06 0.58 -11.79
CA LYS A 64 5.45 1.43 -10.75
C LYS A 64 4.34 2.33 -11.28
N THR A 65 3.89 2.10 -12.51
CA THR A 65 2.73 2.79 -13.09
C THR A 65 1.44 2.26 -12.49
N ALA A 66 0.39 3.09 -12.46
CA ALA A 66 -0.92 2.68 -11.96
C ALA A 66 -1.45 1.44 -12.70
N VAL A 67 -1.24 1.36 -14.02
CA VAL A 67 -1.63 0.19 -14.83
C VAL A 67 -0.86 -1.06 -14.40
N ALA A 68 0.45 -0.98 -14.19
CA ALA A 68 1.26 -2.13 -13.77
C ALA A 68 0.87 -2.60 -12.36
N ILE A 69 0.68 -1.67 -11.42
CA ILE A 69 0.28 -1.98 -10.04
C ILE A 69 -1.11 -2.62 -10.01
N LEU A 70 -2.10 -2.02 -10.69
CA LEU A 70 -3.46 -2.58 -10.76
C LEU A 70 -3.50 -3.92 -11.48
N THR A 71 -2.65 -4.14 -12.50
CA THR A 71 -2.55 -5.44 -13.19
C THR A 71 -1.98 -6.52 -12.28
N THR A 72 -0.96 -6.16 -11.47
CA THR A 72 -0.40 -7.06 -10.46
C THR A 72 -1.46 -7.40 -9.41
N TYR A 73 -2.16 -6.39 -8.88
CA TYR A 73 -3.20 -6.59 -7.89
C TYR A 73 -4.36 -7.45 -8.43
N ARG A 74 -4.79 -7.20 -9.68
CA ARG A 74 -5.76 -8.05 -10.38
C ARG A 74 -5.32 -9.51 -10.42
N SER A 75 -4.06 -9.77 -10.79
CA SER A 75 -3.53 -11.13 -10.87
C SER A 75 -3.50 -11.81 -9.49
N ASP A 76 -3.12 -11.08 -8.45
CA ASP A 76 -3.13 -11.60 -7.08
C ASP A 76 -4.55 -11.98 -6.64
N LEU A 77 -5.55 -11.13 -6.91
CA LEU A 77 -6.97 -11.42 -6.64
C LEU A 77 -7.51 -12.61 -7.45
N GLU A 78 -7.21 -12.68 -8.75
CA GLU A 78 -7.62 -13.79 -9.63
C GLU A 78 -7.05 -15.12 -9.14
N ASN A 79 -5.80 -15.13 -8.67
CA ASN A 79 -5.18 -16.31 -8.09
C ASN A 79 -5.93 -16.72 -6.81
N ASP A 80 -6.15 -15.80 -5.88
CA ASP A 80 -6.83 -16.09 -4.62
C ASP A 80 -8.27 -16.59 -4.82
N ILE A 81 -9.02 -15.97 -5.72
CA ILE A 81 -10.39 -16.38 -6.07
C ILE A 81 -10.38 -17.78 -6.69
N ALA A 82 -9.44 -18.08 -7.58
CA ALA A 82 -9.31 -19.41 -8.18
C ALA A 82 -8.96 -20.51 -7.15
N LEU A 83 -8.34 -20.14 -6.02
CA LEU A 83 -8.09 -21.04 -4.90
C LEU A 83 -9.33 -21.23 -4.02
N LEU A 84 -10.04 -20.15 -3.72
CA LEU A 84 -11.19 -20.15 -2.79
C LEU A 84 -12.48 -20.69 -3.41
N GLN A 85 -12.81 -20.29 -4.63
CA GLN A 85 -14.10 -20.58 -5.27
C GLN A 85 -14.45 -22.09 -5.37
N PRO A 86 -13.49 -23.01 -5.61
CA PRO A 86 -13.79 -24.44 -5.66
C PRO A 86 -14.04 -25.09 -4.29
N LEU A 87 -13.79 -24.40 -3.18
CA LEU A 87 -13.91 -24.94 -1.84
C LEU A 87 -15.40 -24.97 -1.42
N GLN A 88 -16.03 -26.12 -1.51
CA GLN A 88 -17.46 -26.30 -1.18
C GLN A 88 -17.76 -26.11 0.32
N THR A 89 -16.73 -26.23 1.17
CA THR A 89 -16.83 -26.16 2.64
C THR A 89 -16.29 -24.86 3.21
N LEU A 90 -16.32 -23.75 2.47
CA LEU A 90 -15.95 -22.46 3.04
C LEU A 90 -16.86 -22.17 4.25
N THR A 91 -16.23 -21.77 5.36
CA THR A 91 -16.94 -21.15 6.48
C THR A 91 -17.63 -19.88 5.99
N ASP A 92 -18.58 -19.35 6.76
CA ASP A 92 -19.25 -18.11 6.37
C ASP A 92 -18.27 -16.94 6.25
N ASP A 93 -17.22 -16.92 7.08
CA ASP A 93 -16.11 -15.97 6.94
C ASP A 93 -15.30 -16.20 5.66
N GLY A 94 -15.08 -17.45 5.26
CA GLY A 94 -14.41 -17.78 3.99
C GLY A 94 -15.24 -17.37 2.77
N LYS A 95 -16.56 -17.52 2.82
CA LYS A 95 -17.47 -17.03 1.76
C LYS A 95 -17.49 -15.50 1.69
N LYS A 96 -17.50 -14.84 2.84
CA LYS A 96 -17.41 -13.38 2.94
C LYS A 96 -16.09 -12.88 2.33
N LEU A 97 -14.96 -13.48 2.68
CA LEU A 97 -13.65 -13.16 2.11
C LEU A 97 -13.62 -13.35 0.59
N LEU A 98 -14.19 -14.45 0.09
CA LEU A 98 -14.31 -14.69 -1.35
C LEU A 98 -15.11 -13.58 -2.04
N GLN A 99 -16.28 -13.22 -1.48
CA GLN A 99 -17.11 -12.15 -2.04
C GLN A 99 -16.37 -10.80 -2.02
N GLU A 100 -15.72 -10.47 -0.92
CA GLU A 100 -14.95 -9.23 -0.81
C GLU A 100 -13.83 -9.14 -1.85
N LYS A 101 -13.12 -10.25 -2.12
CA LYS A 101 -12.10 -10.33 -3.18
C LYS A 101 -12.69 -10.17 -4.58
N ILE A 102 -13.86 -10.79 -4.84
CA ILE A 102 -14.58 -10.64 -6.11
C ILE A 102 -15.01 -9.17 -6.33
N ASP A 103 -15.55 -8.53 -5.30
CA ASP A 103 -15.99 -7.14 -5.36
C ASP A 103 -14.80 -6.19 -5.63
N ARG A 104 -13.65 -6.44 -4.99
CA ARG A 104 -12.42 -5.68 -5.27
C ARG A 104 -11.93 -5.93 -6.70
N LEU A 105 -11.95 -7.17 -7.17
CA LEU A 105 -11.53 -7.51 -8.53
C LEU A 105 -12.37 -6.78 -9.59
N GLU A 106 -13.69 -6.69 -9.38
CA GLU A 106 -14.58 -5.93 -10.27
C GLU A 106 -14.19 -4.44 -10.32
N GLN A 107 -13.97 -3.82 -9.16
CA GLN A 107 -13.57 -2.41 -9.07
C GLN A 107 -12.21 -2.15 -9.72
N ILE A 108 -11.21 -3.02 -9.49
CA ILE A 108 -9.87 -2.93 -10.09
C ILE A 108 -9.95 -3.02 -11.62
N ASN A 109 -10.79 -3.91 -12.15
CA ASN A 109 -11.00 -4.01 -13.60
C ASN A 109 -11.60 -2.74 -14.19
N LYS A 110 -12.55 -2.10 -13.50
CA LYS A 110 -13.11 -0.80 -13.92
C LYS A 110 -12.05 0.30 -13.92
N TYR A 111 -11.25 0.41 -12.86
CA TYR A 111 -10.15 1.38 -12.82
C TYR A 111 -9.10 1.16 -13.92
N LEU A 112 -8.72 -0.10 -14.21
CA LEU A 112 -7.79 -0.41 -15.30
C LEU A 112 -8.29 0.10 -16.66
N VAL A 113 -9.59 -0.04 -16.92
CA VAL A 113 -10.21 0.48 -18.15
C VAL A 113 -10.20 2.01 -18.14
N SER A 114 -10.60 2.64 -17.03
CA SER A 114 -10.66 4.10 -16.92
C SER A 114 -9.29 4.77 -17.05
N VAL A 115 -8.25 4.23 -16.42
CA VAL A 115 -6.87 4.76 -16.53
C VAL A 115 -6.38 4.71 -17.98
N LYS A 116 -6.57 3.59 -18.67
CA LYS A 116 -6.20 3.46 -20.09
C LYS A 116 -6.99 4.43 -20.97
N LYS A 117 -8.28 4.60 -20.69
CA LYS A 117 -9.14 5.55 -21.40
C LYS A 117 -8.65 6.99 -21.22
N VAL A 118 -8.40 7.43 -19.99
CA VAL A 118 -7.85 8.78 -19.72
C VAL A 118 -6.52 8.99 -20.43
N LEU A 119 -5.61 8.01 -20.36
CA LEU A 119 -4.30 8.10 -21.02
C LEU A 119 -4.40 8.25 -22.55
N SER A 120 -5.36 7.58 -23.19
CA SER A 120 -5.57 7.65 -24.65
C SER A 120 -6.36 8.87 -25.12
N GLN A 121 -7.14 9.49 -24.25
CA GLN A 121 -8.06 10.57 -24.61
C GLN A 121 -7.60 11.95 -24.13
N ASN A 122 -6.80 12.02 -23.08
CA ASN A 122 -6.30 13.28 -22.54
C ASN A 122 -4.93 13.62 -23.14
N ASN A 123 -4.93 14.46 -24.18
CA ASN A 123 -3.72 14.89 -24.86
C ASN A 123 -2.71 15.60 -23.95
N GLN A 124 -3.16 16.27 -22.87
CA GLN A 124 -2.23 16.91 -21.93
C GLN A 124 -1.45 15.86 -21.15
N ILE A 125 -2.12 14.81 -20.67
CA ILE A 125 -1.50 13.69 -19.97
C ILE A 125 -0.61 12.87 -20.91
N ALA A 126 -1.08 12.63 -22.14
CA ALA A 126 -0.35 11.82 -23.11
C ALA A 126 0.92 12.51 -23.64
N ASN A 127 0.89 13.83 -23.85
CA ASN A 127 1.93 14.53 -24.61
C ASN A 127 2.55 15.75 -23.93
N ASN A 128 1.89 16.37 -22.94
CA ASN A 128 2.26 17.71 -22.45
C ASN A 128 2.72 17.74 -20.97
N MET A 129 2.90 16.59 -20.32
CA MET A 129 3.46 16.52 -18.97
C MET A 129 4.98 16.35 -18.93
N HIS A 130 5.64 16.23 -20.09
CA HIS A 130 7.07 15.90 -20.17
C HIS A 130 7.95 17.12 -20.42
N GLY A 131 9.13 17.11 -19.80
CA GLY A 131 10.18 18.12 -19.99
C GLY A 131 10.11 19.26 -18.98
N ILE A 132 11.00 20.23 -19.18
CA ILE A 132 11.27 21.35 -18.26
C ILE A 132 10.03 22.26 -18.07
N SER A 133 9.04 22.19 -18.96
CA SER A 133 7.82 23.00 -18.94
C SER A 133 6.54 22.20 -18.69
N GLY A 134 6.64 20.99 -18.13
CA GLY A 134 5.48 20.15 -17.83
C GLY A 134 4.48 20.90 -16.96
N ARG A 135 3.20 20.91 -17.38
CA ARG A 135 2.11 21.54 -16.62
C ARG A 135 1.13 20.51 -16.10
N TYR A 136 0.59 20.75 -14.90
CA TYR A 136 -0.54 19.96 -14.43
C TYR A 136 -1.72 20.02 -15.41
N PRO A 137 -2.37 18.88 -15.68
CA PRO A 137 -3.61 18.82 -16.46
C PRO A 137 -4.69 19.77 -15.92
N SER A 138 -5.56 20.22 -16.82
CA SER A 138 -6.64 21.17 -16.48
C SER A 138 -7.54 20.70 -15.32
N GLU A 139 -7.76 19.39 -15.21
CA GLU A 139 -8.55 18.74 -14.18
C GLU A 139 -7.92 18.95 -12.79
N ILE A 140 -6.60 18.78 -12.69
CA ILE A 140 -5.85 19.01 -11.45
C ILE A 140 -5.82 20.49 -11.10
N ARG A 141 -5.61 21.36 -12.10
CA ARG A 141 -5.61 22.82 -11.87
C ARG A 141 -6.95 23.29 -11.32
N LYS A 142 -8.07 22.79 -11.86
CA LYS A 142 -9.41 23.09 -11.35
C LYS A 142 -9.58 22.65 -9.89
N LEU A 143 -9.06 21.48 -9.51
CA LEU A 143 -9.10 21.04 -8.10
C LEU A 143 -8.28 21.95 -7.19
N LEU A 144 -7.09 22.37 -7.61
CA LEU A 144 -6.26 23.32 -6.85
C LEU A 144 -6.91 24.71 -6.76
N GLU A 145 -7.59 25.16 -7.82
CA GLU A 145 -8.33 26.43 -7.86
C GLU A 145 -9.52 26.47 -6.89
N GLN A 146 -10.03 25.32 -6.44
CA GLN A 146 -11.07 25.27 -5.42
C GLN A 146 -10.57 25.68 -4.03
N GLN A 147 -9.25 25.66 -3.79
CA GLN A 147 -8.62 26.11 -2.55
C GLN A 147 -9.28 25.52 -1.29
N THR A 148 -9.50 24.21 -1.27
CA THR A 148 -10.15 23.54 -0.13
C THR A 148 -9.12 23.20 0.95
N ASN A 149 -8.51 22.01 0.88
CA ASN A 149 -7.52 21.54 1.84
C ASN A 149 -6.11 21.40 1.23
N CYS A 150 -5.90 21.94 0.04
CA CYS A 150 -4.61 21.98 -0.65
C CYS A 150 -4.47 23.37 -1.27
N LEU A 151 -3.51 24.15 -0.79
CA LEU A 151 -3.38 25.57 -1.10
C LEU A 151 -2.01 25.85 -1.71
N SER A 152 -1.97 26.61 -2.80
CA SER A 152 -0.71 27.00 -3.43
C SER A 152 -0.22 28.33 -2.86
N ILE A 153 1.10 28.46 -2.69
CA ILE A 153 1.77 29.71 -2.32
C ILE A 153 2.83 30.07 -3.36
N LEU A 154 2.98 31.37 -3.62
CA LEU A 154 3.95 31.92 -4.57
C LEU A 154 4.80 33.01 -3.91
N LEU A 155 6.09 32.74 -3.78
CA LEU A 155 7.09 33.62 -3.17
C LEU A 155 7.88 34.39 -4.25
N SER A 156 8.76 35.28 -3.80
CA SER A 156 9.55 36.19 -4.64
C SER A 156 11.06 36.06 -4.39
N PRO A 157 11.67 34.92 -4.81
CA PRO A 157 13.11 34.78 -4.77
C PRO A 157 13.82 35.76 -5.70
N LYS A 158 15.09 36.03 -5.41
CA LYS A 158 15.95 36.93 -6.20
C LYS A 158 16.06 36.48 -7.65
N GLU A 159 16.17 35.18 -7.87
CA GLU A 159 16.26 34.53 -9.18
C GLU A 159 15.02 33.64 -9.41
N PRO A 160 13.92 34.22 -9.95
CA PRO A 160 12.68 33.48 -10.10
C PRO A 160 12.71 32.45 -11.23
N ASP A 161 12.19 31.25 -10.95
CA ASP A 161 11.88 30.24 -11.97
C ASP A 161 10.55 30.54 -12.69
N PRO A 162 10.53 30.70 -14.02
CA PRO A 162 9.31 30.99 -14.78
C PRO A 162 8.36 29.77 -14.88
N VAL A 163 8.81 28.56 -14.60
CA VAL A 163 8.03 27.32 -14.70
C VAL A 163 7.28 27.07 -13.39
N LEU A 164 6.00 27.45 -13.38
CA LEU A 164 5.11 27.29 -12.23
C LEU A 164 3.97 26.32 -12.53
N ASN A 165 3.60 25.55 -11.52
CA ASN A 165 2.56 24.54 -11.58
C ASN A 165 1.41 24.76 -10.59
N GLY A 166 1.61 25.57 -9.55
CA GLY A 166 0.53 25.92 -8.62
C GLY A 166 -0.65 26.63 -9.31
N ALA A 167 -1.82 26.52 -8.70
CA ALA A 167 -3.04 27.19 -9.13
C ALA A 167 -3.85 27.67 -7.91
N GLY A 168 -4.66 28.73 -8.07
CA GLY A 168 -5.39 29.33 -6.96
C GLY A 168 -4.46 29.72 -5.80
N TYR A 169 -3.49 30.61 -6.04
CA TYR A 169 -2.54 30.99 -4.99
C TYR A 169 -3.23 31.81 -3.89
N VAL A 170 -3.23 31.29 -2.66
CA VAL A 170 -3.76 31.99 -1.47
C VAL A 170 -2.81 33.08 -1.02
N PHE A 171 -1.51 32.75 -1.00
CA PHE A 171 -0.43 33.73 -0.84
C PHE A 171 0.28 33.91 -2.19
N ARG A 172 0.38 35.14 -2.66
CA ARG A 172 1.09 35.45 -3.90
C ARG A 172 1.73 36.82 -3.85
N MET A 173 3.04 36.85 -4.05
CA MET A 173 3.81 38.07 -4.27
C MET A 173 4.11 38.32 -5.76
N GLN A 174 4.37 39.57 -6.10
CA GLN A 174 4.96 39.94 -7.38
C GLN A 174 6.40 39.45 -7.49
N ARG A 175 6.82 39.09 -8.71
CA ARG A 175 8.13 38.49 -9.02
C ARG A 175 8.79 39.23 -10.17
N LYS A 176 10.13 39.17 -10.24
CA LYS A 176 10.89 39.69 -11.39
C LYS A 176 10.40 38.95 -12.65
N LYS A 177 9.97 39.71 -13.65
CA LYS A 177 9.55 39.15 -14.93
C LYS A 177 10.79 38.86 -15.75
N GLN A 178 10.77 37.76 -16.49
CA GLN A 178 11.73 37.55 -17.56
C GLN A 178 11.20 38.20 -18.84
N ASP A 179 12.08 38.88 -19.58
CA ASP A 179 11.78 39.32 -20.94
C ASP A 179 11.72 38.12 -21.91
N LEU A 180 11.42 38.38 -23.18
CA LEU A 180 11.39 37.36 -24.24
C LEU A 180 12.73 36.62 -24.43
N TYR A 181 13.82 37.12 -23.85
CA TYR A 181 15.17 36.55 -23.90
C TYR A 181 15.57 35.88 -22.58
N GLY A 182 14.64 35.73 -21.62
CA GLY A 182 14.92 35.12 -20.32
C GLY A 182 15.64 36.05 -19.33
N ARG A 183 15.85 37.33 -19.66
CA ARG A 183 16.53 38.29 -18.77
C ARG A 183 15.56 38.87 -17.78
N LEU A 184 15.97 38.98 -16.52
CA LEU A 184 15.16 39.62 -15.48
C LEU A 184 15.01 41.12 -15.78
N VAL A 185 13.77 41.58 -15.92
CA VAL A 185 13.42 43.00 -16.09
C VAL A 185 13.07 43.57 -14.73
N ALA A 186 13.73 44.68 -14.38
CA ALA A 186 13.46 45.40 -13.14
C ALA A 186 12.08 46.05 -13.19
N ASN A 187 11.16 45.54 -12.38
CA ASN A 187 10.04 46.31 -11.87
C ASN A 187 10.28 46.49 -10.36
N ASP A 188 9.68 47.52 -9.77
CA ASP A 188 9.64 47.72 -8.32
C ASP A 188 8.88 46.55 -7.68
N ILE A 189 9.60 45.59 -7.09
CA ILE A 189 9.07 44.29 -6.67
C ILE A 189 9.35 44.12 -5.19
N SER A 190 8.31 43.87 -4.40
CA SER A 190 8.39 43.85 -2.93
C SER A 190 9.36 42.86 -2.34
N GLY A 191 9.71 41.77 -3.05
CA GLY A 191 10.77 40.87 -2.63
C GLY A 191 12.16 41.55 -2.58
N GLU A 192 12.44 42.50 -3.48
CA GLU A 192 13.71 43.25 -3.49
C GLU A 192 13.78 44.24 -2.35
N ALA A 193 12.72 45.02 -2.16
CA ALA A 193 12.64 45.96 -1.04
C ALA A 193 12.74 45.22 0.31
N LEU A 194 12.12 44.04 0.45
CA LEU A 194 12.26 43.24 1.67
C LEU A 194 13.70 42.74 1.86
N ARG A 195 14.41 42.38 0.79
CA ARG A 195 15.86 42.07 0.87
C ARG A 195 16.66 43.29 1.32
N GLU A 196 16.38 44.48 0.77
CA GLU A 196 17.05 45.73 1.15
C GLU A 196 16.89 46.03 2.64
N GLU A 197 15.72 45.77 3.21
CA GLU A 197 15.49 45.88 4.65
C GLU A 197 16.46 44.99 5.45
N PHE A 198 16.86 43.83 4.94
CA PHE A 198 17.81 42.92 5.59
C PHE A 198 19.28 43.11 5.18
N SER A 199 19.58 44.07 4.29
CA SER A 199 20.95 44.35 3.83
C SER A 199 21.79 45.13 4.85
N SER A 200 21.18 45.71 5.88
CA SER A 200 21.89 46.37 6.98
C SER A 200 22.42 45.36 7.99
N ASP A 201 23.40 45.76 8.80
CA ASP A 201 23.96 44.92 9.86
C ASP A 201 22.85 44.43 10.81
N ILE A 202 22.80 43.11 11.00
CA ILE A 202 21.86 42.46 11.92
C ILE A 202 22.65 42.13 13.17
N ILE A 203 22.29 42.77 14.29
CA ILE A 203 22.84 42.44 15.60
C ILE A 203 22.09 41.23 16.13
N ILE A 204 22.78 40.11 16.24
CA ILE A 204 22.26 38.89 16.87
C ILE A 204 22.80 38.87 18.29
N ASN A 205 21.91 38.81 19.29
CA ASN A 205 22.35 38.49 20.63
C ASN A 205 22.73 37.00 20.67
N THR A 206 24.03 36.73 20.69
CA THR A 206 24.55 35.36 20.70
C THR A 206 24.49 34.69 22.07
N ALA A 207 23.95 35.36 23.10
CA ALA A 207 23.69 34.72 24.38
C ALA A 207 22.62 33.63 24.15
N GLY A 208 23.05 32.36 24.18
CA GLY A 208 22.12 31.24 23.99
C GLY A 208 21.10 31.19 25.13
N ALA A 209 20.00 30.44 24.95
CA ALA A 209 19.00 30.25 26.02
C ALA A 209 19.64 29.76 27.34
N LYS A 210 20.71 28.96 27.24
CA LYS A 210 21.55 28.54 28.37
C LYS A 210 22.24 29.72 29.04
N ASP A 211 22.88 30.62 28.29
CA ASP A 211 23.63 31.75 28.84
C ASP A 211 22.74 32.77 29.55
N GLU A 212 21.54 33.02 29.02
CA GLU A 212 20.54 33.87 29.69
C GLU A 212 20.04 33.26 31.00
N LEU A 213 19.84 31.94 31.01
CA LEU A 213 19.45 31.22 32.20
C LEU A 213 20.54 31.30 33.28
N LEU A 214 21.81 31.10 32.88
CA LEU A 214 22.97 31.24 33.76
C LEU A 214 23.10 32.68 34.30
N LYS A 215 22.84 33.68 33.46
CA LYS A 215 22.83 35.09 33.88
C LYS A 215 21.74 35.36 34.92
N LYS A 216 20.51 34.87 34.72
CA LYS A 216 19.43 35.00 35.71
C LYS A 216 19.77 34.35 37.05
N ILE A 217 20.45 33.20 37.05
CA ILE A 217 20.93 32.58 38.30
C ILE A 217 21.96 33.48 38.97
N LYS A 218 22.95 33.98 38.21
CA LYS A 218 23.97 34.89 38.74
C LYS A 218 23.37 36.18 39.31
N ASP A 219 22.33 36.72 38.69
CA ASP A 219 21.66 37.94 39.16
C ASP A 219 20.88 37.69 40.46
N ASN A 220 20.35 36.48 40.67
CA ASN A 220 19.63 36.10 41.90
C ASN A 220 20.56 35.70 43.06
N TRP A 221 21.74 35.17 42.73
CA TRP A 221 22.78 34.79 43.68
C TRP A 221 24.13 35.33 43.19
N PRO A 222 24.48 36.59 43.54
CA PRO A 222 25.67 37.25 43.02
C PRO A 222 26.97 36.83 43.73
N ASP A 223 26.86 36.34 44.96
CA ASP A 223 28.01 35.98 45.80
C ASP A 223 28.41 34.52 45.61
N ASP A 224 29.71 34.24 45.67
CA ASP A 224 30.24 32.88 45.64
C ASP A 224 29.83 32.09 46.88
N ILE A 225 29.73 30.76 46.72
CA ILE A 225 29.19 29.88 47.74
C ILE A 225 30.22 28.85 48.15
N THR A 226 30.33 28.65 49.46
CA THR A 226 31.23 27.67 50.06
C THR A 226 30.68 26.26 49.89
N PHE A 227 31.54 25.34 49.46
CA PHE A 227 31.27 23.93 49.35
C PHE A 227 31.30 23.27 50.74
N ASP A 228 30.23 23.50 51.51
CA ASP A 228 30.08 23.09 52.91
C ASP A 228 28.84 22.20 53.14
N ALA A 229 28.45 21.95 54.39
CA ALA A 229 27.28 21.13 54.72
C ALA A 229 25.93 21.69 54.21
N ASN A 230 25.88 22.98 53.83
CA ASN A 230 24.68 23.64 53.32
C ASN A 230 24.62 23.65 51.78
N PHE A 231 25.65 23.14 51.09
CA PHE A 231 25.74 23.20 49.64
C PHE A 231 24.57 22.50 48.92
N ASP A 232 24.08 21.37 49.43
CA ASP A 232 22.92 20.66 48.86
C ASP A 232 21.60 21.46 48.97
N ASP A 233 21.42 22.24 50.05
CA ASP A 233 20.25 23.13 50.20
C ASP A 233 20.32 24.27 49.16
N PHE A 234 21.51 24.84 48.96
CA PHE A 234 21.72 25.82 47.91
C PHE A 234 21.45 25.23 46.50
N MET A 235 22.01 24.05 46.19
CA MET A 235 21.76 23.38 44.92
C MET A 235 20.27 23.12 44.69
N SER A 236 19.52 22.77 45.73
CA SER A 236 18.07 22.57 45.64
C SER A 236 17.33 23.85 45.25
N LYS A 237 17.77 25.02 45.76
CA LYS A 237 17.22 26.34 45.37
C LYS A 237 17.55 26.69 43.92
N VAL A 238 18.80 26.50 43.50
CA VAL A 238 19.22 26.72 42.11
C VAL A 238 18.45 25.80 41.17
N ARG A 239 18.33 24.51 41.51
CA ARG A 239 17.57 23.53 40.74
C ARG A 239 16.12 23.96 40.56
N ALA A 240 15.43 24.34 41.63
CA ALA A 240 14.05 24.80 41.55
C ALA A 240 13.92 26.05 40.66
N ALA A 241 14.86 26.99 40.76
CA ALA A 241 14.87 28.18 39.91
C ALA A 241 15.13 27.86 38.43
N LEU A 242 16.06 26.93 38.14
CA LEU A 242 16.34 26.45 36.78
C LEU A 242 15.11 25.75 36.20
N GLN A 243 14.50 24.80 36.92
CA GLN A 243 13.31 24.07 36.48
C GLN A 243 12.14 25.03 36.21
N LYS A 244 11.91 26.00 37.09
CA LYS A 244 10.89 27.03 36.89
C LYS A 244 11.14 27.83 35.61
N ASN A 245 12.35 28.36 35.43
CA ASN A 245 12.68 29.17 34.25
C ASN A 245 12.62 28.36 32.95
N ILE A 246 13.09 27.11 32.96
CA ILE A 246 13.00 26.21 31.80
C ILE A 246 11.53 25.93 31.46
N LYS A 247 10.69 25.65 32.46
CA LYS A 247 9.25 25.44 32.25
C LYS A 247 8.56 26.69 31.71
N GLU A 248 8.91 27.87 32.21
CA GLU A 248 8.39 29.14 31.71
C GLU A 248 8.81 29.40 30.25
N GLN A 249 10.05 29.03 29.87
CA GLN A 249 10.58 29.23 28.52
C GLN A 249 10.10 28.18 27.51
N THR A 250 9.86 26.94 27.94
CA THR A 250 9.67 25.79 27.03
C THR A 250 8.32 25.09 27.18
N GLY A 251 7.61 25.35 28.28
CA GLY A 251 6.44 24.59 28.70
C GLY A 251 6.76 23.17 29.20
N GLN A 252 8.03 22.77 29.27
CA GLN A 252 8.45 21.43 29.68
C GLN A 252 8.84 21.38 31.16
N ASP A 253 8.33 20.39 31.88
CA ASP A 253 8.85 20.01 33.19
C ASP A 253 10.06 19.09 33.00
N ILE A 254 11.25 19.60 33.30
CA ILE A 254 12.50 18.84 33.22
C ILE A 254 12.95 18.46 34.62
N ASP A 255 13.23 17.18 34.82
CA ASP A 255 13.88 16.72 36.04
C ASP A 255 15.38 17.02 35.98
N LEU A 256 15.86 17.82 36.93
CA LEU A 256 17.28 18.16 37.07
C LEU A 256 17.92 17.43 38.25
N SER A 257 17.23 16.44 38.84
CA SER A 257 17.72 15.68 39.98
C SER A 257 18.68 14.55 39.64
N GLN A 258 18.61 14.05 38.41
CA GLN A 258 19.44 12.96 37.93
C GLN A 258 20.21 13.37 36.67
N SER A 259 21.43 12.85 36.55
CA SER A 259 22.25 12.97 35.36
C SER A 259 21.63 12.18 34.19
N GLN A 260 22.16 12.38 32.99
CA GLN A 260 21.77 11.60 31.80
C GLN A 260 22.02 10.09 31.96
N GLN A 261 22.88 9.68 32.91
CA GLN A 261 23.19 8.29 33.24
C GLN A 261 22.34 7.76 34.42
N GLY A 262 21.46 8.57 34.99
CA GLY A 262 20.59 8.20 36.12
C GLY A 262 21.23 8.33 37.50
N GLU A 263 22.37 9.02 37.62
CA GLU A 263 23.03 9.27 38.90
C GLU A 263 22.45 10.53 39.57
N GLU A 264 22.29 10.51 40.89
CA GLU A 264 21.78 11.67 41.62
C GLU A 264 22.82 12.81 41.61
N VAL A 265 22.40 13.98 41.14
CA VAL A 265 23.24 15.18 41.08
C VAL A 265 23.19 15.89 42.43
N ASN A 266 24.03 15.46 43.37
CA ASN A 266 24.15 16.02 44.74
C ASN A 266 25.58 16.53 45.01
N LYS A 267 25.87 17.03 46.21
CA LYS A 267 27.22 17.49 46.60
C LYS A 267 28.29 16.43 46.34
N GLY A 268 27.99 15.15 46.61
CA GLY A 268 28.91 14.03 46.36
C GLY A 268 29.23 13.84 44.87
N TYR A 269 28.23 14.02 44.00
CA TYR A 269 28.43 14.01 42.54
C TYR A 269 29.37 15.12 42.09
N PHE A 270 29.20 16.35 42.61
CA PHE A 270 30.07 17.48 42.32
C PHE A 270 31.51 17.25 42.79
N ALA A 271 31.70 16.76 44.02
CA ALA A 271 33.02 16.43 44.55
C ALA A 271 33.74 15.38 43.68
N THR A 272 33.01 14.37 43.21
CA THR A 272 33.56 13.25 42.44
C THR A 272 33.90 13.64 41.00
N ILE A 273 33.00 14.36 40.32
CA ILE A 273 33.13 14.66 38.89
C ILE A 273 33.98 15.92 38.64
N LEU A 274 33.91 16.91 39.53
CA LEU A 274 34.59 18.20 39.35
C LEU A 274 35.84 18.34 40.22
N GLY A 275 36.06 17.43 41.17
CA GLY A 275 37.22 17.47 42.06
C GLY A 275 37.21 18.65 43.04
N ILE A 276 36.02 19.13 43.43
CA ILE A 276 35.84 20.24 44.37
C ILE A 276 35.98 19.70 45.80
N GLU A 277 36.80 20.35 46.62
CA GLU A 277 37.08 19.96 48.00
C GLU A 277 36.23 20.76 49.01
N GLU A 278 36.16 20.26 50.25
CA GLU A 278 35.41 20.93 51.32
C GLU A 278 35.98 22.33 51.60
N ASN A 279 35.09 23.33 51.68
CA ASN A 279 35.38 24.76 51.84
C ASN A 279 35.88 25.50 50.59
N ASP A 280 35.94 24.86 49.42
CA ASP A 280 36.15 25.58 48.16
C ASP A 280 34.99 26.55 47.90
N THR A 281 35.25 27.65 47.21
CA THR A 281 34.22 28.61 46.78
C THR A 281 33.89 28.41 45.31
N VAL A 282 32.60 28.32 44.98
CA VAL A 282 32.10 28.10 43.63
C VAL A 282 31.06 29.16 43.29
N SER A 283 31.09 29.68 42.06
CA SER A 283 30.08 30.66 41.65
C SER A 283 28.71 29.99 41.42
N PRO A 284 27.60 30.64 41.78
CA PRO A 284 26.25 30.17 41.48
C PRO A 284 26.00 29.86 40.00
N SER A 285 26.60 30.62 39.09
CA SER A 285 26.53 30.36 37.65
C SER A 285 27.24 29.07 37.25
N ASP A 286 28.38 28.75 37.87
CA ASP A 286 29.10 27.50 37.58
C ASP A 286 28.31 26.31 38.09
N VAL A 287 27.78 26.39 39.33
CA VAL A 287 26.89 25.35 39.88
C VAL A 287 25.71 25.10 38.95
N ALA A 288 25.04 26.16 38.49
CA ALA A 288 23.95 26.03 37.52
C ALA A 288 24.42 25.42 36.19
N SER A 289 25.56 25.86 35.65
CA SER A 289 26.11 25.32 34.40
C SER A 289 26.41 23.83 34.50
N TYR A 290 26.93 23.37 35.64
CA TYR A 290 27.20 21.97 35.90
C TYR A 290 25.92 21.14 36.07
N ILE A 291 24.92 21.64 36.80
CA ILE A 291 23.61 20.98 36.88
C ILE A 291 23.02 20.80 35.48
N LEU A 292 22.99 21.88 34.68
CA LEU A 292 22.43 21.81 33.33
C LEU A 292 23.21 20.85 32.43
N SER A 293 24.54 20.85 32.51
CA SER A 293 25.38 19.99 31.66
C SER A 293 25.33 18.51 32.07
N ALA A 294 25.09 18.21 33.35
CA ALA A 294 24.91 16.85 33.85
C ALA A 294 23.53 16.27 33.47
N CYS A 295 22.48 17.09 33.54
CA CYS A 295 21.09 16.62 33.42
C CYS A 295 20.50 16.80 32.01
N ILE A 296 20.98 17.76 31.22
CA ILE A 296 20.41 18.13 29.92
C ILE A 296 21.46 18.00 28.81
N SER A 297 21.09 17.41 27.67
CA SER A 297 22.00 17.28 26.53
C SER A 297 22.18 18.60 25.78
N ASP A 298 23.34 18.78 25.14
CA ASP A 298 23.58 19.98 24.31
C ASP A 298 22.57 20.12 23.16
N ASP A 299 22.00 19.01 22.68
CA ASP A 299 20.99 19.01 21.63
C ASP A 299 19.67 19.63 22.09
N PHE A 300 19.33 19.56 23.38
CA PHE A 300 18.18 20.29 23.93
C PHE A 300 18.33 21.79 23.72
N TRP A 301 19.51 22.34 24.04
CA TRP A 301 19.79 23.77 23.90
C TRP A 301 19.87 24.22 22.44
N LYS A 302 20.45 23.39 21.56
CA LYS A 302 20.44 23.65 20.11
C LYS A 302 19.02 23.72 19.56
N ASN A 303 18.16 22.78 19.96
CA ASN A 303 16.77 22.75 19.52
C ASN A 303 15.93 23.93 20.07
N LEU A 304 16.33 24.50 21.22
CA LEU A 304 15.73 25.73 21.76
C LEU A 304 16.18 27.00 21.02
N SER A 305 17.43 27.06 20.57
CA SER A 305 18.05 28.28 20.03
C SER A 305 18.05 28.41 18.50
N SER A 306 17.73 27.37 17.72
CA SER A 306 17.82 27.44 16.24
C SER A 306 16.44 27.36 15.56
N GLY A 307 15.64 28.40 15.72
CA GLY A 307 14.54 28.66 14.80
C GLY A 307 15.10 28.99 13.41
N PRO A 308 14.39 28.69 12.30
CA PRO A 308 14.87 28.96 10.94
C PRO A 308 15.39 30.39 10.71
N PHE A 309 14.85 31.38 11.44
CA PHE A 309 15.28 32.78 11.34
C PHE A 309 16.65 33.04 11.96
N VAL A 310 16.97 32.37 13.07
CA VAL A 310 18.29 32.49 13.71
C VAL A 310 19.36 31.89 12.81
N ASP A 311 19.09 30.72 12.23
CA ASP A 311 19.98 30.06 11.27
C ASP A 311 20.22 30.93 10.03
N ALA A 312 19.16 31.53 9.50
CA ALA A 312 19.26 32.45 8.35
C ALA A 312 20.03 33.73 8.68
N ALA A 313 19.87 34.27 9.90
CA ALA A 313 20.56 35.47 10.34
C ALA A 313 22.08 35.24 10.51
N ALA A 314 22.50 34.03 10.88
CA ALA A 314 23.90 33.66 11.02
C ALA A 314 24.67 33.49 9.69
N LEU A 315 23.98 33.54 8.54
CA LEU A 315 24.60 33.41 7.23
C LEU A 315 25.44 34.65 6.84
N PRO A 316 26.40 34.51 5.90
CA PRO A 316 27.16 35.63 5.36
C PRO A 316 26.28 36.71 4.72
N ASP A 317 26.74 37.97 4.74
CA ASP A 317 26.02 39.14 4.22
C ASP A 317 25.54 38.98 2.77
N ALA A 318 26.27 38.23 1.94
CA ALA A 318 25.91 38.02 0.53
C ALA A 318 24.65 37.15 0.35
N THR A 319 24.35 36.27 1.31
CA THR A 319 23.24 35.29 1.25
C THR A 319 22.15 35.56 2.28
N ARG A 320 22.50 36.18 3.41
CA ARG A 320 21.59 36.45 4.53
C ARG A 320 20.33 37.24 4.12
N PRO A 321 20.40 38.35 3.36
CA PRO A 321 19.21 39.13 3.01
C PRO A 321 18.19 38.33 2.20
N GLU A 322 18.66 37.49 1.27
CA GLU A 322 17.78 36.64 0.47
C GLU A 322 17.12 35.56 1.34
N LYS A 323 17.90 34.88 2.19
CA LYS A 323 17.36 33.82 3.04
C LYS A 323 16.33 34.35 4.03
N LEU A 324 16.60 35.48 4.68
CA LEU A 324 15.64 36.14 5.59
C LEU A 324 14.41 36.68 4.86
N SER A 325 14.57 37.20 3.64
CA SER A 325 13.45 37.62 2.81
C SER A 325 12.54 36.44 2.48
N ILE A 326 13.08 35.34 1.94
CA ILE A 326 12.31 34.12 1.63
C ILE A 326 11.64 33.55 2.88
N LEU A 327 12.36 33.50 4.00
CA LEU A 327 11.81 32.95 5.23
C LEU A 327 10.65 33.79 5.78
N THR A 328 10.76 35.11 5.73
CA THR A 328 9.68 36.03 6.09
C THR A 328 8.46 35.82 5.20
N GLN A 329 8.67 35.69 3.88
CA GLN A 329 7.59 35.44 2.92
C GLN A 329 6.92 34.09 3.17
N PHE A 330 7.71 33.04 3.41
CA PHE A 330 7.23 31.69 3.68
C PHE A 330 6.43 31.65 5.00
N PHE A 331 6.95 32.26 6.07
CA PHE A 331 6.23 32.36 7.35
C PHE A 331 4.88 33.07 7.18
N LEU A 332 4.85 34.19 6.46
CA LEU A 332 3.60 34.89 6.18
C LEU A 332 2.65 34.08 5.31
N ALA A 333 3.18 33.26 4.40
CA ALA A 333 2.38 32.35 3.59
C ALA A 333 1.71 31.27 4.45
N GLU A 334 2.42 30.70 5.42
CA GLU A 334 1.85 29.76 6.41
C GLU A 334 0.75 30.41 7.27
N VAL A 335 1.00 31.62 7.78
CA VAL A 335 -0.02 32.39 8.52
C VAL A 335 -1.25 32.64 7.62
N ASN A 336 -1.03 33.06 6.37
CA ASN A 336 -2.13 33.32 5.43
C ASN A 336 -2.94 32.04 5.14
N VAL A 337 -2.27 30.92 4.90
CA VAL A 337 -2.89 29.61 4.66
C VAL A 337 -3.73 29.19 5.85
N PHE A 338 -3.21 29.32 7.07
CA PHE A 338 -3.95 29.04 8.29
C PHE A 338 -5.19 29.93 8.42
N CYS A 339 -5.02 31.25 8.31
CA CYS A 339 -6.12 32.22 8.43
C CYS A 339 -7.19 32.02 7.35
N PHE A 340 -6.79 31.64 6.13
CA PHE A 340 -7.70 31.29 5.05
C PHE A 340 -8.52 30.04 5.38
N ALA A 341 -7.85 28.96 5.81
CA ALA A 341 -8.50 27.70 6.17
C ALA A 341 -9.48 27.85 7.35
N GLN A 342 -9.13 28.69 8.34
CA GLN A 342 -10.00 29.01 9.47
C GLN A 342 -11.03 30.09 9.18
N LYS A 343 -11.10 30.59 7.93
CA LYS A 343 -12.02 31.67 7.50
C LYS A 343 -11.85 32.98 8.28
N LYS A 344 -10.68 33.21 8.88
CA LYS A 344 -10.34 34.47 9.58
C LYS A 344 -10.00 35.59 8.61
N SER A 345 -9.43 35.28 7.45
CA SER A 345 -9.14 36.25 6.38
C SER A 345 -9.15 35.56 5.02
N THR A 346 -9.67 36.26 4.00
CA THR A 346 -9.56 35.88 2.58
C THR A 346 -8.52 36.74 1.85
N GLN A 347 -7.83 37.63 2.57
CA GLN A 347 -6.84 38.53 2.00
C GLN A 347 -5.58 37.73 1.60
N ASN A 348 -4.99 38.11 0.47
CA ASN A 348 -3.65 37.64 0.09
C ASN A 348 -2.60 38.53 0.76
N PHE A 349 -1.87 37.99 1.73
CA PHE A 349 -0.85 38.67 2.53
C PHE A 349 0.39 39.01 1.67
N GLY A 350 0.66 38.24 0.61
CA GLY A 350 1.68 38.61 -0.37
C GLY A 350 1.31 39.90 -1.12
N ALA A 351 0.04 40.04 -1.51
CA ALA A 351 -0.45 41.28 -2.12
C ALA A 351 -0.44 42.47 -1.12
N VAL A 352 -0.60 42.20 0.18
CA VAL A 352 -0.43 43.22 1.23
C VAL A 352 1.02 43.73 1.24
N LEU A 353 2.01 42.85 1.11
CA LEU A 353 3.42 43.25 0.98
C LEU A 353 3.69 44.00 -0.33
N ASP A 354 2.99 43.66 -1.42
CA ASP A 354 3.10 44.34 -2.71
C ASP A 354 2.48 45.75 -2.70
N ALA A 355 1.31 45.91 -2.08
CA ALA A 355 0.52 47.15 -2.17
C ALA A 355 0.95 48.23 -1.17
N ASN A 356 1.45 47.85 0.00
CA ASN A 356 1.76 48.81 1.05
C ASN A 356 3.18 49.36 0.86
N THR A 357 3.25 50.68 0.72
CA THR A 357 4.46 51.51 0.81
C THR A 357 5.31 51.03 1.98
N ASN A 358 6.64 51.00 1.83
CA ASN A 358 7.69 50.43 2.71
C ASN A 358 7.33 50.10 4.19
N GLN A 359 6.52 50.91 4.87
CA GLN A 359 5.98 50.73 6.22
C GLN A 359 5.76 49.28 6.68
N ILE A 360 4.92 48.45 6.03
CA ILE A 360 4.66 47.09 6.55
C ILE A 360 5.88 46.17 6.41
N ARG A 361 6.65 46.32 5.31
CA ARG A 361 7.88 45.55 5.05
C ARG A 361 8.97 45.92 6.06
N THR A 362 9.21 47.22 6.22
CA THR A 362 10.12 47.79 7.22
C THR A 362 9.71 47.37 8.63
N LEU A 363 8.41 47.37 8.95
CA LEU A 363 7.90 46.97 10.26
C LEU A 363 8.18 45.49 10.55
N LEU A 364 7.90 44.60 9.59
CA LEU A 364 8.17 43.17 9.73
C LEU A 364 9.67 42.90 9.87
N ALA A 365 10.50 43.51 9.01
CA ALA A 365 11.95 43.37 9.08
C ALA A 365 12.52 43.92 10.40
N THR A 366 12.03 45.07 10.86
CA THR A 366 12.41 45.66 12.15
C THR A 366 11.99 44.76 13.31
N THR A 367 10.81 44.14 13.23
CA THR A 367 10.33 43.17 14.24
C THR A 367 11.29 41.99 14.34
N ILE A 368 11.72 41.43 13.21
CA ILE A 368 12.70 40.33 13.18
C ILE A 368 14.05 40.77 13.76
N LYS A 369 14.57 41.93 13.34
CA LYS A 369 15.85 42.46 13.85
C LYS A 369 15.82 42.72 15.35
N ASN A 370 14.74 43.31 15.86
CA ASN A 370 14.59 43.56 17.29
C ASN A 370 14.48 42.25 18.06
N ALA A 371 13.70 41.28 17.56
CA ALA A 371 13.61 39.97 18.19
C ALA A 371 14.97 39.24 18.22
N LEU A 372 15.74 39.29 17.13
CA LEU A 372 17.12 38.76 17.09
C LEU A 372 18.07 39.46 18.08
N LYS A 373 17.94 40.79 18.21
CA LYS A 373 18.75 41.60 19.13
C LYS A 373 18.36 41.36 20.60
N GLU A 374 17.09 41.12 20.86
CA GLU A 374 16.54 40.92 22.21
C GLU A 374 16.41 39.44 22.60
N ASN A 375 16.86 38.53 21.72
CA ASN A 375 16.71 37.07 21.86
C ASN A 375 15.26 36.61 22.13
N GLN A 376 14.31 37.27 21.50
CA GLN A 376 12.88 36.92 21.58
C GLN A 376 12.51 35.90 20.50
N ASN A 377 11.41 35.18 20.73
CA ASN A 377 10.83 34.32 19.70
C ASN A 377 10.35 35.18 18.51
N ILE A 378 10.96 34.95 17.35
CA ILE A 378 10.78 35.79 16.16
C ILE A 378 9.40 35.57 15.56
N GLU A 379 8.97 34.32 15.47
CA GLU A 379 7.70 33.93 14.89
C GLU A 379 6.51 34.44 15.72
N GLU A 380 6.57 34.35 17.05
CA GLU A 380 5.58 34.94 17.96
C GLU A 380 5.55 36.47 17.82
N SER A 381 6.72 37.10 17.71
CA SER A 381 6.83 38.55 17.50
C SER A 381 6.21 38.99 16.18
N LEU A 382 6.39 38.20 15.11
CA LEU A 382 5.75 38.43 13.81
C LEU A 382 4.23 38.27 13.90
N ILE A 383 3.71 37.26 14.59
CA ILE A 383 2.26 37.08 14.79
C ILE A 383 1.69 38.26 15.60
N ALA A 384 2.37 38.69 16.66
CA ALA A 384 1.96 39.87 17.42
C ALA A 384 1.96 41.14 16.55
N CYS A 385 2.93 41.28 15.64
CA CYS A 385 2.94 42.34 14.65
C CYS A 385 1.74 42.27 13.69
N ILE A 386 1.38 41.07 13.22
CA ILE A 386 0.21 40.85 12.35
C ILE A 386 -1.10 41.22 13.08
N ASN A 387 -1.29 40.76 14.33
CA ASN A 387 -2.47 41.09 15.13
C ASN A 387 -2.61 42.60 15.36
N LYS A 388 -1.50 43.30 15.69
CA LYS A 388 -1.50 44.77 15.81
C LYS A 388 -1.89 45.49 14.52
N ASN A 389 -1.72 44.84 13.37
CA ASN A 389 -2.04 45.35 12.05
C ASN A 389 -3.20 44.57 11.38
N GLN A 390 -4.10 43.98 12.18
CA GLN A 390 -5.15 43.07 11.72
C GLN A 390 -5.96 43.58 10.52
N THR A 391 -6.30 44.88 10.50
CA THR A 391 -7.10 45.50 9.42
C THR A 391 -6.39 45.43 8.07
N ILE A 392 -5.06 45.60 8.06
CA ILE A 392 -4.25 45.56 6.84
C ILE A 392 -4.23 44.13 6.27
N PHE A 393 -4.19 43.13 7.15
CA PHE A 393 -4.22 41.71 6.81
C PHE A 393 -5.64 41.16 6.62
N GLY A 394 -6.67 42.00 6.74
CA GLY A 394 -8.07 41.60 6.59
C GLY A 394 -8.51 40.53 7.60
N LEU A 395 -7.88 40.49 8.78
CA LEU A 395 -8.26 39.57 9.85
C LEU A 395 -9.57 40.03 10.50
N SER A 396 -10.52 39.11 10.63
CA SER A 396 -11.79 39.34 11.33
C SER A 396 -11.64 39.27 12.87
N GLU A 397 -10.62 38.57 13.34
CA GLU A 397 -10.26 38.44 14.75
C GLU A 397 -8.76 38.15 14.87
N GLU A 398 -8.20 38.38 16.07
CA GLU A 398 -6.80 38.12 16.35
C GLU A 398 -6.47 36.62 16.29
N ILE A 399 -5.21 36.33 15.92
CA ILE A 399 -4.63 34.99 16.03
C ILE A 399 -4.31 34.76 17.51
N THR A 400 -4.95 33.76 18.12
CA THR A 400 -4.75 33.38 19.52
C THR A 400 -3.40 32.71 19.75
N LYS A 401 -2.98 32.53 21.01
CA LYS A 401 -1.71 31.87 21.35
C LYS A 401 -1.68 30.40 20.90
N GLU A 402 -2.80 29.70 21.05
CA GLU A 402 -2.95 28.30 20.65
C GLU A 402 -2.88 28.14 19.14
N GLU A 403 -3.45 29.08 18.38
CA GLU A 403 -3.36 29.13 16.92
C GLU A 403 -1.94 29.50 16.47
N ALA A 404 -1.32 30.49 17.12
CA ALA A 404 0.06 30.89 16.87
C ALA A 404 1.00 29.69 17.03
N LYS A 405 0.85 28.91 18.09
CA LYS A 405 1.62 27.68 18.29
C LYS A 405 1.46 26.70 17.13
N LYS A 406 0.23 26.46 16.64
CA LYS A 406 -0.01 25.56 15.50
C LYS A 406 0.66 26.06 14.22
N ILE A 407 0.59 27.37 13.96
CA ILE A 407 1.23 28.00 12.80
C ILE A 407 2.75 27.82 12.89
N ILE A 408 3.34 28.12 14.05
CA ILE A 408 4.79 28.03 14.28
C ILE A 408 5.28 26.59 14.17
N ASP A 409 4.60 25.64 14.82
CA ASP A 409 4.94 24.22 14.76
C ASP A 409 4.91 23.72 13.31
N ARG A 410 3.88 24.10 12.55
CA ARG A 410 3.77 23.75 11.12
C ARG A 410 4.86 24.42 10.29
N PHE A 411 5.06 25.72 10.41
CA PHE A 411 6.09 26.47 9.69
C PHE A 411 7.47 25.84 9.88
N ASN A 412 7.81 25.48 11.11
CA ASN A 412 9.09 24.85 11.41
C ASN A 412 9.25 23.50 10.70
N ILE A 413 8.20 22.67 10.68
CA ILE A 413 8.21 21.38 9.97
C ILE A 413 8.31 21.60 8.46
N ASP A 414 7.42 22.42 7.90
CA ASP A 414 7.29 22.61 6.45
C ASP A 414 8.53 23.30 5.88
N TYR A 415 9.04 24.35 6.52
CA TYR A 415 10.25 25.04 6.07
C TYR A 415 11.50 24.16 6.15
N ARG A 416 11.72 23.43 7.25
CA ARG A 416 12.87 22.51 7.38
C ARG A 416 12.81 21.38 6.37
N THR A 417 11.61 20.95 6.00
CA THR A 417 11.40 19.92 4.98
C THR A 417 11.84 20.39 3.59
N VAL A 418 11.70 21.68 3.29
CA VAL A 418 12.01 22.25 1.96
C VAL A 418 13.18 23.23 1.95
N SER A 419 13.92 23.38 3.06
CA SER A 419 14.96 24.43 3.23
C SER A 419 16.08 24.35 2.21
N ASP A 420 16.31 23.13 1.70
CA ASP A 420 17.35 22.78 0.72
C ASP A 420 16.78 22.62 -0.70
N SER A 421 15.51 23.01 -0.92
CA SER A 421 14.90 23.00 -2.23
C SER A 421 15.70 23.88 -3.20
N PRO A 422 15.98 23.40 -4.44
CA PRO A 422 16.72 24.18 -5.43
C PRO A 422 15.98 25.45 -5.87
N HIS A 423 14.66 25.45 -5.73
CA HIS A 423 13.77 26.55 -6.09
C HIS A 423 12.86 26.86 -4.90
N MET A 424 12.73 28.14 -4.56
CA MET A 424 11.89 28.63 -3.45
C MET A 424 10.70 29.43 -3.98
N ASP A 425 10.32 29.19 -5.23
CA ASP A 425 9.34 29.99 -5.97
C ASP A 425 7.90 29.68 -5.58
N GLU A 426 7.55 28.40 -5.58
CA GLU A 426 6.19 27.93 -5.29
C GLU A 426 6.24 26.69 -4.40
N PHE A 427 5.21 26.56 -3.56
CA PHE A 427 4.96 25.35 -2.80
C PHE A 427 3.46 25.07 -2.75
N ILE A 428 3.11 23.80 -2.66
CA ILE A 428 1.74 23.34 -2.43
C ILE A 428 1.67 22.81 -1.00
N LEU A 429 0.79 23.41 -0.21
CA LEU A 429 0.59 23.11 1.20
C LEU A 429 -0.70 22.31 1.38
N PHE A 430 -0.62 21.21 2.10
CA PHE A 430 -1.74 20.34 2.42
C PHE A 430 -2.18 20.51 3.87
N LEU A 431 -3.48 20.67 4.08
CA LEU A 431 -4.14 20.87 5.36
C LEU A 431 -4.93 19.61 5.72
N PRO A 432 -4.34 18.61 6.40
CA PRO A 432 -5.02 17.35 6.69
C PRO A 432 -6.30 17.53 7.52
N GLU A 433 -6.38 18.57 8.33
CA GLU A 433 -7.51 18.94 9.17
C GLU A 433 -8.66 19.64 8.42
N ALA A 434 -8.39 20.22 7.25
CA ALA A 434 -9.41 20.90 6.46
C ALA A 434 -10.19 19.92 5.58
N THR A 435 -11.48 20.16 5.38
CA THR A 435 -12.28 19.37 4.44
C THR A 435 -11.89 19.72 3.00
N GLY A 436 -11.83 18.73 2.12
CA GLY A 436 -11.50 18.96 0.70
C GLY A 436 -11.32 17.66 -0.07
N GLU A 437 -10.70 17.72 -1.24
CA GLU A 437 -10.53 16.58 -2.15
C GLU A 437 -9.17 15.88 -2.03
N PHE A 438 -8.21 16.55 -1.38
CA PHE A 438 -6.86 16.04 -1.25
C PHE A 438 -6.68 15.22 0.02
N VAL A 439 -5.73 14.29 -0.03
CA VAL A 439 -5.35 13.39 1.06
C VAL A 439 -3.84 13.16 1.05
N THR A 440 -3.28 12.66 2.15
CA THR A 440 -1.94 12.05 2.14
C THR A 440 -2.04 10.53 2.24
N HIS A 441 -1.31 9.85 1.37
CA HIS A 441 -1.18 8.41 1.39
C HIS A 441 0.23 8.02 0.94
N LYS A 442 0.96 7.27 1.79
CA LYS A 442 2.36 6.86 1.54
C LYS A 442 3.27 8.04 1.16
N ASN A 443 3.24 9.11 1.96
CA ASN A 443 4.02 10.34 1.78
C ASN A 443 3.84 10.98 0.40
N ARG A 444 2.61 10.94 -0.12
CA ARG A 444 2.20 11.65 -1.33
C ARG A 444 0.91 12.40 -1.07
N ILE A 445 0.90 13.68 -1.37
CA ILE A 445 -0.33 14.46 -1.47
C ILE A 445 -1.03 13.98 -2.73
N SER A 446 -2.25 13.46 -2.58
CA SER A 446 -2.98 12.74 -3.61
C SER A 446 -4.45 13.18 -3.63
N PHE A 447 -5.16 12.81 -4.70
CA PHE A 447 -6.61 13.00 -4.84
C PHE A 447 -7.20 11.77 -5.53
N LEU A 448 -8.52 11.62 -5.50
CA LEU A 448 -9.17 10.46 -6.13
C LEU A 448 -9.07 10.53 -7.66
N PHE A 449 -8.56 9.48 -8.31
CA PHE A 449 -8.44 9.39 -9.77
C PHE A 449 -9.78 9.62 -10.50
N SER A 450 -10.90 9.25 -9.87
CA SER A 450 -12.26 9.44 -10.42
C SER A 450 -12.60 10.89 -10.78
N HIS A 451 -11.83 11.88 -10.32
CA HIS A 451 -11.92 13.28 -10.78
C HIS A 451 -11.57 13.47 -12.27
N PHE A 452 -10.85 12.53 -12.90
CA PHE A 452 -10.61 12.55 -14.36
C PHE A 452 -11.80 12.03 -15.18
N THR A 453 -12.73 11.31 -14.55
CA THR A 453 -13.91 10.73 -15.21
C THR A 453 -15.18 10.96 -14.38
N PRO A 454 -15.49 12.21 -13.98
CA PRO A 454 -16.51 12.47 -12.96
C PRO A 454 -17.95 12.16 -13.42
N ASP A 455 -18.17 12.02 -14.73
CA ASP A 455 -19.50 11.81 -15.30
C ASP A 455 -19.95 10.34 -15.28
N ASP A 456 -19.03 9.38 -15.12
CA ASP A 456 -19.39 7.96 -15.10
C ASP A 456 -19.93 7.52 -13.72
N ASP A 457 -20.91 6.61 -13.72
CA ASP A 457 -21.63 6.21 -12.50
C ASP A 457 -20.71 5.55 -11.46
N PHE A 458 -19.67 4.85 -11.92
CA PHE A 458 -18.67 4.24 -11.04
C PHE A 458 -17.86 5.31 -10.31
N SER A 459 -17.36 6.30 -11.04
CA SER A 459 -16.62 7.45 -10.50
C SER A 459 -17.47 8.29 -9.57
N LYS A 460 -18.74 8.57 -9.91
CA LYS A 460 -19.68 9.30 -9.03
C LYS A 460 -19.88 8.60 -7.69
N LYS A 461 -20.06 7.28 -7.71
CA LYS A 461 -20.21 6.49 -6.49
C LYS A 461 -18.94 6.57 -5.63
N HIS A 462 -17.77 6.41 -6.24
CA HIS A 462 -16.50 6.45 -5.52
C HIS A 462 -16.16 7.85 -5.00
N LEU A 463 -16.40 8.91 -5.77
CA LEU A 463 -16.26 10.30 -5.31
C LEU A 463 -17.14 10.54 -4.07
N THR A 464 -18.42 10.17 -4.14
CA THR A 464 -19.36 10.32 -3.02
C THR A 464 -18.89 9.58 -1.77
N ALA A 465 -18.47 8.32 -1.92
CA ALA A 465 -17.98 7.52 -0.80
C ALA A 465 -16.66 8.09 -0.22
N PHE A 466 -15.76 8.55 -1.09
CA PHE A 466 -14.48 9.12 -0.69
C PHE A 466 -14.66 10.45 0.05
N SER A 467 -15.62 11.28 -0.33
CA SER A 467 -15.95 12.52 0.40
C SER A 467 -16.50 12.25 1.81
N ALA A 468 -17.05 11.06 2.08
CA ALA A 468 -17.56 10.67 3.40
C ALA A 468 -16.49 10.09 4.35
N ARG A 469 -15.21 10.14 3.97
CA ARG A 469 -14.09 9.63 4.77
C ARG A 469 -13.92 10.38 6.11
N LYS A 470 -13.36 9.69 7.11
CA LYS A 470 -13.16 10.21 8.48
C LYS A 470 -11.99 11.19 8.62
N GLY A 471 -11.04 11.19 7.68
CA GLY A 471 -9.89 12.07 7.73
C GLY A 471 -9.09 12.03 6.42
N ASN A 472 -8.17 12.97 6.27
CA ASN A 472 -7.39 13.12 5.03
C ASN A 472 -6.00 12.49 5.09
N ARG A 473 -5.58 11.96 6.25
CA ARG A 473 -4.35 11.16 6.38
C ARG A 473 -4.72 9.69 6.29
N LEU A 474 -4.53 9.10 5.12
CA LEU A 474 -4.92 7.72 4.87
C LEU A 474 -3.80 6.76 5.29
N SER A 475 -4.20 5.61 5.85
CA SER A 475 -3.27 4.54 6.23
C SER A 475 -2.41 4.11 5.03
N HIS A 476 -1.14 3.79 5.25
CA HIS A 476 -0.23 3.26 4.24
C HIS A 476 -0.47 1.76 3.92
N THR A 477 -1.30 1.11 4.74
CA THR A 477 -1.77 -0.27 4.57
C THR A 477 -3.30 -0.35 4.59
N ASN A 478 -3.85 -1.34 3.89
CA ASN A 478 -5.27 -1.66 3.85
C ASN A 478 -5.58 -2.70 4.91
N ASN A 479 -5.95 -2.26 6.11
CA ASN A 479 -6.15 -3.14 7.26
C ASN A 479 -7.26 -4.17 7.04
N ILE A 480 -8.29 -3.84 6.25
CA ILE A 480 -9.38 -4.76 5.88
C ILE A 480 -8.87 -5.99 5.09
N VAL A 481 -7.76 -5.85 4.37
CA VAL A 481 -7.09 -6.95 3.65
C VAL A 481 -6.24 -7.80 4.59
N ASN A 482 -5.86 -7.28 5.77
CA ASN A 482 -4.89 -7.89 6.68
C ASN A 482 -5.49 -8.40 7.99
N ASN A 483 -6.72 -8.93 7.97
CA ASN A 483 -7.22 -9.74 9.07
C ASN A 483 -6.47 -11.08 9.07
N GLY A 484 -5.24 -11.11 9.61
CA GLY A 484 -4.22 -12.17 9.43
C GLY A 484 -4.65 -13.63 9.65
N ALA A 485 -5.78 -13.89 10.30
CA ALA A 485 -6.40 -15.21 10.40
C ALA A 485 -7.09 -15.69 9.10
N LEU A 486 -7.42 -14.79 8.16
CA LEU A 486 -8.11 -15.08 6.91
C LEU A 486 -7.18 -15.25 5.69
N ASN A 487 -5.97 -14.67 5.75
CA ASN A 487 -4.95 -14.83 4.70
C ASN A 487 -4.21 -16.17 4.77
N LYS A 488 -4.40 -16.91 5.87
CA LYS A 488 -3.99 -18.29 6.04
C LYS A 488 -5.24 -19.14 6.21
N GLN A 489 -5.56 -19.94 5.19
CA GLN A 489 -6.67 -20.87 5.28
C GLN A 489 -6.11 -22.24 5.68
N GLU A 490 -6.67 -22.81 6.74
CA GLU A 490 -6.36 -24.15 7.20
C GLU A 490 -7.33 -25.15 6.58
N LEU A 491 -6.78 -26.20 5.99
CA LEU A 491 -7.54 -27.31 5.42
C LEU A 491 -7.18 -28.61 6.14
N SER A 492 -8.19 -29.40 6.47
CA SER A 492 -7.99 -30.77 6.94
C SER A 492 -7.57 -31.69 5.78
N ASP A 493 -7.00 -32.85 6.13
CA ASP A 493 -6.60 -33.86 5.15
C ASP A 493 -7.79 -34.34 4.31
N GLU A 494 -9.00 -34.43 4.88
CA GLU A 494 -10.22 -34.77 4.16
C GLU A 494 -10.60 -33.71 3.13
N GLN A 495 -10.48 -32.43 3.50
CA GLN A 495 -10.75 -31.32 2.58
C GLN A 495 -9.78 -31.34 1.40
N LEU A 496 -8.50 -31.65 1.64
CA LEU A 496 -7.53 -31.80 0.55
C LEU A 496 -7.92 -32.92 -0.43
N VAL A 497 -8.42 -34.05 0.07
CA VAL A 497 -8.87 -35.15 -0.80
C VAL A 497 -10.16 -34.80 -1.53
N ASP A 498 -11.08 -34.07 -0.91
CA ASP A 498 -12.30 -33.60 -1.58
C ASP A 498 -11.99 -32.58 -2.68
N ILE A 499 -11.06 -31.64 -2.44
CA ILE A 499 -10.55 -30.73 -3.48
C ILE A 499 -9.89 -31.54 -4.60
N LEU A 500 -9.06 -32.54 -4.27
CA LEU A 500 -8.44 -33.40 -5.26
C LEU A 500 -9.47 -34.12 -6.14
N LYS A 501 -10.56 -34.61 -5.53
CA LYS A 501 -11.65 -35.30 -6.23
C LYS A 501 -12.40 -34.37 -7.19
N ASN A 502 -12.70 -33.15 -6.74
CA ASN A 502 -13.56 -32.23 -7.48
C ASN A 502 -12.78 -31.35 -8.46
N ASN A 503 -11.55 -30.94 -8.11
CA ASN A 503 -10.70 -30.06 -8.90
C ASN A 503 -9.19 -30.28 -8.64
N PRO A 504 -8.57 -31.29 -9.28
CA PRO A 504 -7.14 -31.57 -9.13
C PRO A 504 -6.20 -30.39 -9.49
N SER A 505 -6.64 -29.51 -10.39
CA SER A 505 -5.85 -28.34 -10.82
C SER A 505 -5.73 -27.30 -9.71
N THR A 506 -6.81 -27.06 -8.97
CA THR A 506 -6.79 -26.17 -7.81
C THR A 506 -5.85 -26.70 -6.73
N LEU A 507 -5.96 -27.99 -6.37
CA LEU A 507 -5.04 -28.56 -5.40
C LEU A 507 -3.58 -28.47 -5.87
N ALA A 508 -3.30 -28.73 -7.16
CA ALA A 508 -1.95 -28.56 -7.71
C ALA A 508 -1.40 -27.14 -7.50
N LYS A 509 -2.21 -26.10 -7.77
CA LYS A 509 -1.83 -24.70 -7.56
C LYS A 509 -1.54 -24.40 -6.08
N MET A 510 -2.40 -24.85 -5.17
CA MET A 510 -2.24 -24.64 -3.73
C MET A 510 -0.96 -25.28 -3.20
N LEU A 511 -0.68 -26.52 -3.64
CA LEU A 511 0.48 -27.28 -3.24
C LEU A 511 1.78 -26.68 -3.78
N LEU A 512 1.80 -26.28 -5.05
CA LEU A 512 2.99 -25.75 -5.71
C LEU A 512 3.32 -24.30 -5.33
N GLN A 513 2.34 -23.53 -4.86
CA GLN A 513 2.58 -22.18 -4.39
C GLN A 513 3.55 -22.19 -3.19
N ASP A 514 4.62 -21.40 -3.28
CA ASP A 514 5.61 -21.19 -2.22
C ASP A 514 6.16 -22.51 -1.60
N ASP A 515 6.24 -23.58 -2.40
CA ASP A 515 6.62 -24.93 -1.95
C ASP A 515 5.72 -25.48 -0.81
N ASN A 516 4.44 -25.09 -0.74
CA ASN A 516 3.49 -25.51 0.31
C ASN A 516 3.38 -27.04 0.47
N PHE A 517 3.58 -27.82 -0.61
CA PHE A 517 3.62 -29.29 -0.55
C PHE A 517 4.67 -29.82 0.43
N SER A 518 5.73 -29.06 0.72
CA SER A 518 6.76 -29.42 1.68
C SER A 518 6.23 -29.50 3.12
N HIS A 519 5.17 -28.76 3.43
CA HIS A 519 4.52 -28.68 4.75
C HIS A 519 3.38 -29.69 4.95
N LEU A 520 3.05 -30.49 3.92
CA LEU A 520 2.05 -31.54 4.07
C LEU A 520 2.47 -32.55 5.15
N SER A 521 1.48 -32.95 5.96
CA SER A 521 1.62 -34.04 6.93
C SER A 521 1.87 -35.37 6.21
N SER A 522 2.45 -36.35 6.89
CA SER A 522 2.59 -37.72 6.34
C SER A 522 1.25 -38.32 5.93
N ASP A 523 0.20 -37.96 6.66
CA ASP A 523 -1.14 -38.51 6.53
C ASP A 523 -1.82 -37.90 5.28
N ALA A 524 -1.69 -36.58 5.07
CA ALA A 524 -2.10 -35.88 3.84
C ALA A 524 -1.41 -36.40 2.59
N ILE A 525 -0.08 -36.58 2.63
CA ILE A 525 0.70 -37.10 1.50
C ILE A 525 0.20 -38.49 1.12
N THR A 526 -0.04 -39.34 2.12
CA THR A 526 -0.57 -40.70 1.94
C THR A 526 -1.98 -40.66 1.32
N ALA A 527 -2.87 -39.82 1.85
CA ALA A 527 -4.23 -39.66 1.37
C ALA A 527 -4.29 -39.23 -0.10
N ILE A 528 -3.51 -38.20 -0.45
CA ILE A 528 -3.43 -37.65 -1.81
C ILE A 528 -2.78 -38.65 -2.77
N ARG A 529 -1.65 -39.27 -2.39
CA ARG A 529 -0.88 -40.17 -3.26
C ARG A 529 -1.67 -41.40 -3.67
N TYR A 530 -2.43 -41.96 -2.74
CA TYR A 530 -3.17 -43.21 -2.95
C TYR A 530 -4.64 -43.00 -3.29
N SER A 531 -5.08 -41.75 -3.39
CA SER A 531 -6.39 -41.40 -3.90
C SER A 531 -6.56 -41.86 -5.36
N PRO A 532 -7.76 -42.33 -5.77
CA PRO A 532 -8.04 -42.67 -7.17
C PRO A 532 -7.92 -41.47 -8.12
N PHE A 533 -7.84 -40.25 -7.59
CA PHE A 533 -7.72 -39.00 -8.34
C PHE A 533 -6.27 -38.52 -8.53
N TRP A 534 -5.26 -39.26 -8.02
CA TRP A 534 -3.85 -38.92 -8.11
C TRP A 534 -3.36 -38.66 -9.55
N ASP A 535 -3.83 -39.42 -10.53
CA ASP A 535 -3.46 -39.21 -11.94
C ASP A 535 -3.91 -37.84 -12.47
N GLY A 536 -5.02 -37.31 -11.97
CA GLY A 536 -5.49 -35.96 -12.27
C GLY A 536 -4.54 -34.90 -11.72
N LEU A 537 -4.07 -35.08 -10.48
CA LEU A 537 -3.11 -34.17 -9.85
C LEU A 537 -1.76 -34.16 -10.56
N LYS A 538 -1.23 -35.33 -10.93
CA LYS A 538 0.03 -35.43 -11.71
C LYS A 538 -0.04 -34.62 -13.00
N LYS A 539 -1.11 -34.82 -13.79
CA LYS A 539 -1.30 -34.09 -15.05
C LYS A 539 -1.35 -32.58 -14.82
N ALA A 540 -2.02 -32.13 -13.76
CA ALA A 540 -2.07 -30.71 -13.42
C ALA A 540 -0.71 -30.17 -13.00
N VAL A 541 0.04 -30.89 -12.15
CA VAL A 541 1.40 -30.52 -11.74
C VAL A 541 2.32 -30.45 -12.95
N ASP A 542 2.36 -31.48 -13.79
CA ASP A 542 3.20 -31.52 -15.00
C ASP A 542 2.90 -30.34 -15.94
N SER A 543 1.62 -29.96 -16.06
CA SER A 543 1.22 -28.80 -16.86
C SER A 543 1.69 -27.48 -16.24
N LEU A 544 1.61 -27.32 -14.91
CA LEU A 544 1.97 -26.09 -14.20
C LEU A 544 3.49 -25.93 -14.05
N THR A 545 4.24 -27.03 -13.97
CA THR A 545 5.70 -27.03 -13.78
C THR A 545 6.47 -27.31 -15.07
N LYS A 546 5.82 -27.24 -16.24
CA LYS A 546 6.44 -27.54 -17.55
C LYS A 546 7.76 -26.78 -17.78
N ASN A 547 7.90 -25.59 -17.21
CA ASN A 547 9.09 -24.74 -17.34
C ASN A 547 9.93 -24.67 -16.03
N ASN A 548 9.64 -25.49 -15.03
CA ASN A 548 10.36 -25.52 -13.75
C ASN A 548 10.55 -26.97 -13.27
N GLN A 549 11.52 -27.65 -13.88
CA GLN A 549 11.81 -29.07 -13.63
C GLN A 549 12.32 -29.34 -12.21
N ASN A 550 12.96 -28.36 -11.56
CA ASN A 550 13.40 -28.47 -10.17
C ASN A 550 12.19 -28.57 -9.22
N LEU A 551 11.22 -27.64 -9.36
CA LEU A 551 9.98 -27.66 -8.58
C LEU A 551 9.18 -28.96 -8.79
N GLN A 552 9.10 -29.43 -10.04
CA GLN A 552 8.47 -30.70 -10.39
C GLN A 552 9.12 -31.89 -9.68
N THR A 553 10.46 -31.94 -9.68
CA THR A 553 11.23 -33.02 -9.06
C THR A 553 11.02 -33.01 -7.54
N LYS A 554 11.16 -31.85 -6.89
CA LYS A 554 10.91 -31.68 -5.45
C LYS A 554 9.50 -32.15 -5.06
N PHE A 555 8.49 -31.80 -5.85
CA PHE A 555 7.12 -32.24 -5.62
C PHE A 555 7.04 -33.77 -5.64
N TYR A 556 7.54 -34.42 -6.70
CA TYR A 556 7.48 -35.87 -6.80
C TYR A 556 8.30 -36.59 -5.74
N ASP A 557 9.43 -36.03 -5.32
CA ASP A 557 10.26 -36.56 -4.23
C ASP A 557 9.52 -36.54 -2.88
N LYS A 558 8.80 -35.45 -2.59
CA LYS A 558 7.97 -35.37 -1.38
C LYS A 558 6.92 -36.50 -1.36
N PHE A 559 6.28 -36.77 -2.49
CA PHE A 559 5.27 -37.84 -2.62
C PHE A 559 5.86 -39.25 -2.81
N SER A 560 7.17 -39.40 -3.02
CA SER A 560 7.86 -40.70 -3.12
C SER A 560 8.45 -41.16 -1.77
N SER A 561 8.70 -40.23 -0.84
CA SER A 561 9.29 -40.47 0.48
C SER A 561 8.36 -41.11 1.52
N THR A 562 7.11 -41.43 1.18
CA THR A 562 6.15 -42.00 2.13
C THR A 562 6.47 -43.46 2.47
N SER A 563 6.86 -43.71 3.72
CA SER A 563 6.92 -45.09 4.23
C SER A 563 5.49 -45.62 4.41
N LEU A 564 5.22 -46.80 3.88
CA LEU A 564 3.95 -47.50 4.07
C LEU A 564 3.74 -47.98 5.52
N THR A 565 4.62 -47.63 6.47
CA THR A 565 4.48 -47.94 7.90
C THR A 565 3.34 -47.13 8.54
N SER A 566 3.01 -45.96 7.99
CA SER A 566 1.91 -45.08 8.45
C SER A 566 0.52 -45.52 7.95
N ILE A 567 0.43 -46.47 7.03
CA ILE A 567 -0.85 -46.89 6.42
C ILE A 567 -1.81 -47.51 7.44
N LYS A 568 -1.31 -48.22 8.45
CA LYS A 568 -2.17 -48.75 9.51
C LYS A 568 -2.93 -47.65 10.23
N LYS A 569 -2.17 -46.65 10.72
CA LYS A 569 -2.70 -45.47 11.41
C LYS A 569 -3.66 -44.70 10.48
N PHE A 570 -3.26 -44.47 9.23
CA PHE A 570 -4.10 -43.82 8.22
C PHE A 570 -5.44 -44.55 7.99
N ILE A 571 -5.43 -45.87 7.83
CA ILE A 571 -6.66 -46.67 7.64
C ILE A 571 -7.55 -46.63 8.89
N ASP A 572 -6.94 -46.70 10.08
CA ASP A 572 -7.66 -46.71 11.35
C ASP A 572 -8.29 -45.34 11.65
N GLU A 573 -7.65 -44.24 11.24
CA GLU A 573 -8.11 -42.86 11.50
C GLU A 573 -9.03 -42.30 10.39
N ASN A 574 -8.99 -42.83 9.16
CA ASN A 574 -9.74 -42.30 8.02
C ASN A 574 -10.90 -43.24 7.62
N THR A 575 -12.02 -43.15 8.34
CA THR A 575 -13.21 -43.99 8.12
C THR A 575 -13.94 -43.71 6.79
N TRP A 576 -13.59 -42.62 6.10
CA TRP A 576 -14.17 -42.23 4.80
C TRP A 576 -13.57 -42.99 3.60
N LEU A 577 -12.49 -43.76 3.81
CA LEU A 577 -11.83 -44.53 2.74
C LEU A 577 -12.76 -45.61 2.17
N ASP A 578 -13.20 -45.42 0.94
CA ASP A 578 -14.05 -46.40 0.26
C ASP A 578 -13.30 -47.69 -0.09
N LYS A 579 -14.05 -48.76 -0.36
CA LYS A 579 -13.49 -50.08 -0.70
C LYS A 579 -12.58 -50.03 -1.93
N ALA A 580 -12.80 -49.10 -2.87
CA ALA A 580 -11.98 -48.92 -4.06
C ALA A 580 -10.60 -48.32 -3.73
N THR A 581 -10.56 -47.35 -2.82
CA THR A 581 -9.34 -46.73 -2.31
C THR A 581 -8.52 -47.74 -1.52
N LEU A 582 -9.17 -48.54 -0.67
CA LEU A 582 -8.50 -49.64 0.06
C LEU A 582 -7.93 -50.72 -0.87
N ILE A 583 -8.63 -51.07 -1.96
CA ILE A 583 -8.10 -51.99 -2.99
C ILE A 583 -6.92 -51.37 -3.75
N THR A 584 -6.97 -50.08 -4.02
CA THR A 584 -5.88 -49.34 -4.67
C THR A 584 -4.64 -49.31 -3.79
N LEU A 585 -4.80 -49.05 -2.48
CA LEU A 585 -3.74 -49.15 -1.48
C LEU A 585 -3.15 -50.57 -1.42
N LEU A 586 -3.99 -51.61 -1.49
CA LEU A 586 -3.54 -53.01 -1.51
C LEU A 586 -2.71 -53.35 -2.75
N SER A 587 -3.12 -52.86 -3.92
CA SER A 587 -2.38 -53.01 -5.17
C SER A 587 -1.02 -52.29 -5.11
N HIS A 588 -1.00 -51.06 -4.59
CA HIS A 588 0.24 -50.29 -4.47
C HIS A 588 1.20 -50.87 -3.42
N ASN A 589 0.69 -51.38 -2.29
CA ASN A 589 1.50 -52.05 -1.28
C ASN A 589 2.28 -53.25 -1.88
N SER A 590 1.68 -53.97 -2.84
CA SER A 590 2.36 -55.06 -3.53
C SER A 590 3.51 -54.61 -4.44
N LYS A 591 3.46 -53.36 -4.94
CA LYS A 591 4.44 -52.74 -5.86
C LYS A 591 5.42 -51.80 -5.16
N SER A 592 5.35 -51.66 -3.84
CA SER A 592 6.22 -50.77 -3.06
C SER A 592 7.63 -51.34 -2.85
N ASN A 593 8.58 -50.50 -2.44
CA ASN A 593 9.96 -50.90 -2.09
C ASN A 593 10.11 -51.38 -0.63
N LEU A 594 9.01 -51.67 0.06
CA LEU A 594 9.03 -52.15 1.45
C LEU A 594 9.67 -53.53 1.62
N THR A 595 10.10 -53.81 2.85
CA THR A 595 10.46 -55.17 3.27
C THR A 595 9.27 -56.12 3.16
N THR A 596 9.55 -57.41 2.96
CA THR A 596 8.52 -58.47 2.88
C THR A 596 7.62 -58.49 4.14
N GLN A 597 8.19 -58.20 5.31
CA GLN A 597 7.48 -58.15 6.59
C GLN A 597 6.47 -56.99 6.64
N GLU A 598 6.87 -55.79 6.21
CA GLU A 598 6.00 -54.62 6.14
C GLU A 598 4.88 -54.79 5.11
N LYS A 599 5.20 -55.32 3.92
CA LYS A 599 4.21 -55.64 2.89
C LYS A 599 3.13 -56.58 3.40
N ASN A 600 3.54 -57.62 4.14
CA ASN A 600 2.62 -58.61 4.70
C ASN A 600 1.77 -58.03 5.83
N SER A 601 2.34 -57.19 6.69
CA SER A 601 1.62 -56.49 7.75
C SER A 601 0.52 -55.57 7.17
N ASN A 602 0.90 -54.71 6.21
CA ASN A 602 -0.03 -53.80 5.54
C ASN A 602 -1.11 -54.54 4.75
N ARG A 603 -0.73 -55.62 4.05
CA ARG A 603 -1.67 -56.48 3.34
C ARG A 603 -2.72 -57.08 4.28
N LYS A 604 -2.32 -57.50 5.48
CA LYS A 604 -3.23 -58.06 6.50
C LYS A 604 -4.25 -57.02 6.94
N ILE A 605 -3.80 -55.81 7.28
CA ILE A 605 -4.66 -54.70 7.75
C ILE A 605 -5.64 -54.25 6.67
N LEU A 606 -5.15 -54.02 5.44
CA LEU A 606 -5.97 -53.62 4.30
C LEU A 606 -7.05 -54.65 3.98
N LEU A 607 -6.68 -55.94 3.92
CA LEU A 607 -7.65 -57.02 3.68
C LEU A 607 -8.69 -57.12 4.80
N GLU A 608 -8.32 -56.83 6.05
CA GLU A 608 -9.25 -56.85 7.17
C GLU A 608 -10.26 -55.69 7.10
N ARG A 609 -9.82 -54.48 6.75
CA ARG A 609 -10.71 -53.32 6.55
C ARG A 609 -11.61 -53.49 5.32
N ILE A 610 -11.08 -53.95 4.19
CA ILE A 610 -11.85 -54.23 2.96
C ILE A 610 -13.00 -55.23 3.21
N ARG A 611 -12.79 -56.19 4.13
CA ARG A 611 -13.82 -57.17 4.53
C ARG A 611 -14.93 -56.57 5.38
N LYS A 612 -14.64 -55.52 6.15
CA LYS A 612 -15.59 -54.83 7.04
C LYS A 612 -16.48 -53.83 6.29
N GLU A 613 -16.09 -53.36 5.11
CA GLU A 613 -16.89 -52.44 4.28
C GLU A 613 -18.05 -53.14 3.55
N PRO A 614 -19.31 -52.64 3.66
CA PRO A 614 -20.50 -53.21 3.02
C PRO A 614 -20.31 -53.33 1.51
N THR A 615 -20.61 -54.50 0.96
CA THR A 615 -20.38 -54.77 -0.46
C THR A 615 -21.64 -54.40 -1.23
N ASN A 616 -21.63 -53.25 -1.91
CA ASN A 616 -22.62 -52.95 -2.94
C ASN A 616 -21.94 -52.83 -4.31
N TRP A 617 -22.25 -53.83 -5.15
CA TRP A 617 -22.08 -53.94 -6.60
C TRP A 617 -20.79 -54.51 -7.23
N THR A 618 -21.03 -55.63 -7.91
CA THR A 618 -20.15 -56.52 -8.70
C THR A 618 -19.77 -55.93 -10.08
N VAL A 619 -20.37 -54.81 -10.49
CA VAL A 619 -20.25 -54.30 -11.87
C VAL A 619 -19.01 -53.43 -12.10
N ARG A 620 -18.51 -52.70 -11.09
CA ARG A 620 -17.33 -51.83 -11.25
C ARG A 620 -15.99 -52.59 -11.25
N ILE A 621 -15.91 -53.72 -10.56
CA ILE A 621 -14.68 -54.52 -10.50
C ILE A 621 -14.36 -55.18 -11.84
N LEU A 622 -15.37 -55.63 -12.60
CA LEU A 622 -15.14 -56.23 -13.91
C LEU A 622 -14.66 -55.20 -14.95
N SER A 623 -15.20 -53.97 -14.92
CA SER A 623 -14.69 -52.88 -15.76
C SER A 623 -13.29 -52.43 -15.34
N PHE A 624 -12.98 -52.42 -14.04
CA PHE A 624 -11.65 -52.02 -13.51
C PHE A 624 -10.57 -53.09 -13.76
N MET A 625 -10.90 -54.38 -13.66
CA MET A 625 -9.97 -55.49 -13.94
C MET A 625 -9.62 -55.60 -15.43
N ALA A 626 -10.54 -55.26 -16.33
CA ALA A 626 -10.29 -55.23 -17.78
C ALA A 626 -9.24 -54.18 -18.19
N SER A 627 -9.13 -53.07 -17.45
CA SER A 627 -8.23 -51.96 -17.78
C SER A 627 -6.76 -52.17 -17.35
N TYR A 628 -6.44 -53.16 -16.52
CA TYR A 628 -5.15 -53.23 -15.83
C TYR A 628 -4.38 -54.57 -15.93
N LYS A 629 -4.61 -55.41 -16.95
CA LYS A 629 -3.86 -56.66 -17.23
C LYS A 629 -3.36 -57.40 -15.95
N TRP A 630 -4.28 -57.78 -15.07
CA TRP A 630 -3.92 -58.53 -13.86
C TRP A 630 -3.54 -59.97 -14.21
N THR A 631 -2.49 -60.52 -13.60
CA THR A 631 -2.18 -61.95 -13.66
C THR A 631 -3.26 -62.76 -12.92
N ALA A 632 -3.71 -63.85 -13.55
CA ALA A 632 -4.87 -64.67 -13.16
C ALA A 632 -4.99 -65.03 -11.66
N GLY A 633 -3.88 -65.11 -10.91
CA GLY A 633 -3.86 -65.58 -9.52
C GLY A 633 -4.69 -64.79 -8.50
N ILE A 634 -4.87 -63.46 -8.65
CA ILE A 634 -5.61 -62.67 -7.66
C ILE A 634 -7.13 -62.74 -7.89
N ALA A 635 -7.57 -62.83 -9.16
CA ALA A 635 -8.96 -63.03 -9.51
C ALA A 635 -9.47 -64.40 -9.01
N THR A 636 -8.65 -65.45 -9.14
CA THR A 636 -8.97 -66.79 -8.64
C THR A 636 -9.06 -66.82 -7.10
N TYR A 637 -8.20 -66.09 -6.40
CA TYR A 637 -8.22 -66.03 -4.93
C TYR A 637 -9.50 -65.36 -4.39
N ILE A 638 -9.93 -64.25 -4.99
CA ILE A 638 -11.14 -63.53 -4.58
C ILE A 638 -12.41 -64.35 -4.89
N LEU A 639 -12.47 -65.00 -6.06
CA LEU A 639 -13.61 -65.84 -6.44
C LEU A 639 -13.70 -67.14 -5.65
N SER A 640 -12.57 -67.70 -5.18
CA SER A 640 -12.56 -68.98 -4.45
C SER A 640 -13.03 -68.91 -2.99
N LYS A 641 -13.15 -67.70 -2.40
CA LYS A 641 -13.47 -67.50 -0.98
C LYS A 641 -14.74 -66.65 -0.74
N GLY A 642 -15.47 -66.30 -1.81
CA GLY A 642 -16.81 -65.74 -1.73
C GLY A 642 -17.79 -66.75 -1.13
N ASP A 643 -18.67 -66.24 -0.28
CA ASP A 643 -19.61 -66.92 0.61
C ASP A 643 -20.13 -68.30 0.15
N LYS A 644 -20.13 -69.29 1.07
CA LYS A 644 -20.67 -70.65 0.85
C LYS A 644 -22.16 -70.65 0.47
N LYS A 645 -22.87 -69.52 0.61
CA LYS A 645 -24.28 -69.35 0.23
C LYS A 645 -24.57 -69.16 -1.26
N ASN A 646 -23.57 -68.95 -2.13
CA ASN A 646 -23.79 -68.72 -3.56
C ASN A 646 -23.48 -69.91 -4.49
N LYS A 647 -23.18 -71.10 -3.94
CA LYS A 647 -22.89 -72.31 -4.74
C LYS A 647 -24.13 -73.03 -5.28
N GLU A 648 -25.34 -72.65 -4.88
CA GLU A 648 -26.60 -73.26 -5.36
C GLU A 648 -27.32 -72.47 -6.46
N LEU A 649 -26.87 -71.27 -6.83
CA LEU A 649 -27.59 -70.40 -7.77
C LEU A 649 -27.03 -70.31 -9.19
N TYR A 650 -25.82 -70.82 -9.46
CA TYR A 650 -25.24 -70.81 -10.81
C TYR A 650 -24.47 -72.09 -11.11
N GLY A 651 -24.94 -72.86 -12.09
CA GLY A 651 -24.29 -74.07 -12.59
C GLY A 651 -22.87 -73.82 -13.11
N LYS A 652 -22.10 -74.91 -13.23
CA LYS A 652 -20.69 -74.95 -13.65
C LYS A 652 -20.39 -73.97 -14.82
N PRO A 653 -19.37 -73.10 -14.71
CA PRO A 653 -18.95 -72.29 -15.85
C PRO A 653 -18.18 -73.15 -16.86
N LYS A 654 -18.63 -73.12 -18.12
CA LYS A 654 -17.82 -73.56 -19.28
C LYS A 654 -16.65 -72.59 -19.45
N ILE A 655 -15.44 -73.11 -19.45
CA ILE A 655 -14.22 -72.38 -19.82
C ILE A 655 -14.23 -72.25 -21.35
N ILE A 656 -14.38 -71.03 -21.88
CA ILE A 656 -14.02 -70.71 -23.27
C ILE A 656 -12.60 -70.16 -23.22
N ALA A 657 -11.65 -70.93 -23.76
CA ALA A 657 -10.29 -70.48 -23.97
C ALA A 657 -10.27 -69.45 -25.12
N ILE A 658 -9.77 -68.24 -24.85
CA ILE A 658 -9.40 -67.28 -25.90
C ILE A 658 -7.87 -67.29 -25.96
N ALA A 659 -7.34 -67.64 -27.12
CA ALA A 659 -5.91 -67.67 -27.42
C ALA A 659 -5.27 -66.27 -27.34
N PRO A 660 -3.96 -66.15 -27.01
CA PRO A 660 -3.30 -64.85 -26.92
C PRO A 660 -3.07 -64.22 -28.31
N PRO A 661 -3.14 -62.89 -28.44
CA PRO A 661 -2.81 -62.25 -29.71
C PRO A 661 -1.30 -62.28 -29.97
N ILE A 662 -0.98 -62.66 -31.19
CA ILE A 662 0.33 -62.58 -31.84
C ILE A 662 0.79 -61.12 -31.88
N VAL A 663 2.05 -60.91 -31.50
CA VAL A 663 2.79 -59.65 -31.67
C VAL A 663 3.15 -59.51 -33.15
N VAL A 664 2.82 -58.39 -33.77
CA VAL A 664 3.46 -57.94 -35.02
C VAL A 664 3.87 -56.49 -34.83
N GLU A 665 5.18 -56.26 -34.91
CA GLU A 665 5.84 -54.96 -34.92
C GLU A 665 5.63 -54.24 -36.27
N GLY A 666 5.58 -52.91 -36.24
CA GLY A 666 6.08 -52.09 -37.34
C GLY A 666 5.06 -51.45 -38.29
N LYS A 667 4.99 -50.12 -38.17
CA LYS A 667 4.82 -49.06 -39.18
C LYS A 667 3.56 -48.98 -40.07
N ASP A 668 3.17 -47.71 -40.19
CA ASP A 668 2.35 -47.03 -41.18
C ASP A 668 0.82 -47.02 -41.09
N SER A 669 0.35 -45.78 -40.98
CA SER A 669 -0.99 -45.26 -41.07
C SER A 669 -1.48 -45.24 -42.51
N SER A 670 -2.48 -46.05 -42.83
CA SER A 670 -3.62 -45.72 -43.71
C SER A 670 -4.36 -47.01 -44.05
N VAL A 671 -5.66 -46.88 -44.35
CA VAL A 671 -6.59 -47.93 -44.78
C VAL A 671 -7.19 -48.75 -43.63
N ILE A 672 -8.49 -48.53 -43.38
CA ILE A 672 -9.59 -49.53 -43.43
C ILE A 672 -10.85 -48.81 -42.90
N SER A 673 -11.50 -48.07 -43.79
CA SER A 673 -12.96 -48.05 -43.88
C SER A 673 -13.33 -49.26 -44.76
N ASP A 674 -14.14 -50.17 -44.22
CA ASP A 674 -14.89 -51.24 -44.91
C ASP A 674 -14.82 -52.57 -44.16
N ALA A 675 -15.50 -52.62 -43.02
CA ALA A 675 -16.08 -53.85 -42.51
C ALA A 675 -17.29 -53.50 -41.64
N LEU A 676 -18.44 -54.11 -41.97
CA LEU A 676 -19.71 -54.10 -41.24
C LEU A 676 -20.75 -53.04 -41.63
N LYS A 677 -21.03 -52.95 -42.94
CA LYS A 677 -22.41 -53.04 -43.42
C LYS A 677 -22.79 -54.53 -43.48
N LYS A 678 -23.72 -54.98 -42.64
CA LYS A 678 -24.63 -56.13 -42.86
C LYS A 678 -25.53 -56.30 -41.63
N GLU A 679 -26.71 -55.70 -41.66
CA GLU A 679 -27.99 -56.42 -41.82
C GLU A 679 -29.16 -55.44 -41.59
N GLY A 680 -30.14 -55.53 -42.49
CA GLY A 680 -31.36 -54.73 -42.51
C GLY A 680 -32.50 -55.36 -41.71
N PRO A 681 -33.69 -54.74 -41.76
CA PRO A 681 -34.63 -54.61 -40.63
C PRO A 681 -35.85 -55.54 -40.73
N VAL A 682 -36.72 -55.58 -39.70
CA VAL A 682 -38.21 -55.59 -39.82
C VAL A 682 -38.94 -55.41 -38.45
N GLN A 683 -39.69 -54.29 -38.39
CA GLN A 683 -41.08 -54.01 -37.94
C GLN A 683 -41.68 -54.33 -36.54
N LYS A 684 -42.09 -53.22 -35.88
CA LYS A 684 -43.41 -52.80 -35.30
C LYS A 684 -44.31 -53.77 -34.50
N LYS A 685 -44.68 -53.33 -33.28
CA LYS A 685 -46.08 -53.25 -32.79
C LYS A 685 -46.22 -52.24 -31.62
N VAL A 686 -46.82 -51.06 -31.84
CA VAL A 686 -48.16 -50.57 -31.37
C VAL A 686 -48.43 -50.66 -29.85
N LEU A 687 -48.56 -49.54 -29.12
CA LEU A 687 -49.84 -48.95 -28.62
C LEU A 687 -49.65 -47.82 -27.57
N GLN A 688 -50.31 -46.68 -27.86
CA GLN A 688 -51.09 -45.76 -26.97
C GLN A 688 -50.40 -44.93 -25.87
N LYS A 689 -50.47 -43.58 -26.01
CA LYS A 689 -51.34 -42.59 -25.30
C LYS A 689 -50.89 -42.41 -23.84
N THR A 690 -50.55 -41.22 -23.34
CA THR A 690 -51.35 -39.98 -23.28
C THR A 690 -50.45 -38.74 -23.04
N ASN A 691 -50.84 -37.60 -23.59
CA ASN A 691 -50.55 -36.24 -23.08
C ASN A 691 -51.89 -35.74 -22.47
N PRO A 692 -51.92 -34.78 -21.53
CA PRO A 692 -51.71 -33.36 -21.86
C PRO A 692 -51.01 -32.61 -20.68
N GLU A 693 -50.72 -31.32 -20.63
CA GLU A 693 -51.21 -30.11 -21.28
C GLU A 693 -50.24 -28.98 -20.91
N ASN A 694 -49.98 -28.04 -21.82
CA ASN A 694 -49.31 -26.78 -21.54
C ASN A 694 -50.10 -25.70 -22.28
N THR A 695 -50.65 -24.73 -21.56
CA THR A 695 -51.35 -23.57 -22.12
C THR A 695 -50.50 -22.34 -21.92
N THR A 696 -50.03 -21.73 -23.02
CA THR A 696 -50.03 -20.26 -23.23
C THR A 696 -49.46 -19.93 -24.61
N GLN A 697 -50.31 -19.33 -25.46
CA GLN A 697 -49.90 -18.48 -26.57
C GLN A 697 -50.58 -17.13 -26.38
N ASN A 698 -49.83 -16.03 -26.49
CA ASN A 698 -50.14 -15.00 -27.46
C ASN A 698 -48.95 -14.03 -27.64
N VAL A 699 -48.65 -13.80 -28.92
CA VAL A 699 -47.70 -12.88 -29.57
C VAL A 699 -48.59 -11.83 -30.28
N PRO A 700 -48.17 -10.58 -30.59
CA PRO A 700 -47.50 -10.32 -31.88
C PRO A 700 -46.41 -9.21 -31.86
N GLN A 701 -45.26 -9.44 -32.50
CA GLN A 701 -44.80 -8.83 -33.78
C GLN A 701 -44.45 -7.32 -33.71
N LYS A 702 -43.38 -6.79 -34.34
CA LYS A 702 -43.09 -6.81 -35.79
C LYS A 702 -41.67 -6.22 -36.05
N MET A 703 -40.82 -6.96 -36.77
CA MET A 703 -40.28 -6.71 -38.13
C MET A 703 -39.18 -5.64 -38.31
N THR A 704 -37.96 -6.16 -38.52
CA THR A 704 -36.85 -5.69 -39.40
C THR A 704 -37.23 -5.84 -40.90
N PRO A 705 -36.47 -5.31 -41.91
CA PRO A 705 -35.10 -5.76 -42.35
C PRO A 705 -34.12 -4.58 -42.66
N VAL A 706 -32.78 -4.68 -42.55
CA VAL A 706 -31.76 -5.39 -43.38
C VAL A 706 -31.80 -4.90 -44.85
N SER A 707 -30.77 -4.41 -45.57
CA SER A 707 -29.33 -4.72 -45.67
C SER A 707 -28.61 -3.73 -46.63
N ALA A 708 -27.27 -3.60 -46.48
CA ALA A 708 -26.17 -3.65 -47.48
C ALA A 708 -26.26 -2.77 -48.78
N SER A 709 -25.22 -2.27 -49.44
CA SER A 709 -23.75 -2.31 -49.35
C SER A 709 -23.17 -1.45 -50.50
N TRP A 710 -22.07 -0.75 -50.24
CA TRP A 710 -20.84 -0.60 -51.06
C TRP A 710 -20.87 -0.07 -52.52
N ILE A 711 -20.19 1.08 -52.68
CA ILE A 711 -19.10 1.46 -53.62
C ILE A 711 -19.38 1.52 -55.14
N THR A 712 -19.23 2.73 -55.74
CA THR A 712 -18.09 3.13 -56.63
C THR A 712 -18.23 4.58 -57.16
N SER A 713 -17.13 5.34 -57.07
CA SER A 713 -16.54 6.34 -58.02
C SER A 713 -17.40 7.00 -59.11
N SER A 714 -17.23 8.25 -59.57
CA SER A 714 -16.17 9.27 -59.47
C SER A 714 -16.60 10.50 -60.28
N SER A 715 -15.75 11.53 -60.27
CA SER A 715 -15.72 12.76 -61.08
C SER A 715 -16.50 13.92 -60.44
N GLY A 716 -15.93 15.09 -60.15
CA GLY A 716 -14.59 15.61 -60.38
C GLY A 716 -14.72 17.02 -60.93
N THR A 717 -14.26 18.04 -60.20
CA THR A 717 -13.77 19.30 -60.77
C THR A 717 -12.90 20.04 -59.77
N LYS A 718 -11.73 20.45 -60.27
CA LYS A 718 -10.67 21.24 -59.64
C LYS A 718 -11.13 22.69 -59.43
N THR A 719 -10.59 23.39 -58.42
CA THR A 719 -9.57 24.45 -58.62
C THR A 719 -9.16 25.21 -57.34
N LYS A 720 -7.83 25.41 -57.23
CA LYS A 720 -7.06 26.56 -56.72
C LYS A 720 -6.91 26.85 -55.19
N ASN A 721 -5.70 26.54 -54.73
CA ASN A 721 -4.80 27.22 -53.75
C ASN A 721 -4.90 28.78 -53.70
N PRO A 722 -4.16 29.48 -52.80
CA PRO A 722 -3.70 29.17 -51.42
C PRO A 722 -3.89 30.39 -50.46
N SER A 723 -3.60 30.26 -49.17
CA SER A 723 -2.77 31.17 -48.32
C SER A 723 -3.10 31.05 -46.82
N ALA A 724 -2.02 31.02 -46.02
CA ALA A 724 -2.00 31.16 -44.56
C ALA A 724 -2.33 32.63 -44.16
N PRO A 725 -2.48 33.00 -42.87
CA PRO A 725 -1.60 32.66 -41.74
C PRO A 725 -2.11 31.56 -40.81
#